data_AF-A0A8J5GWH9-F1
#
_entry.id   AF-A0A8J5GWH9-F1
#
_cell.length_a   1.000
_cell.length_b   1.000
_cell.length_c   1.000
_cell.angle_alpha   90.00
_cell.angle_beta   90.00
_cell.angle_gamma   90.00
#
_symmetry.space_group_name_H-M   'P 1'
#
loop_
_entity.id
_entity.type
_entity.pdbx_description
1 polymer ?
#
loop_
_entity_poly.entity_id
_entity_poly.type
_entity_poly.pdbx_seq_one_letter_code
_entity_poly.pdbx_strand_id
1 'polypeptide(L)'
;MAMAATASATRFVAATSTAALHGLRSRSAPSCHRASFLFSSAKPRLVSFISRRHFVAPSALLKSDFQVREEGSPETLDYRVFFLDGSGKKMSPWHDVPLHLGDGVYNFIVEIPKETSAKMEVATDEAYTPIKQDTKKGKLRYYPYNINWNYGLLPQTWEDPSFANAEVEGAFGDNDPVDVVEIGERRANIGDILKVKPLAALAMIDEGELDWKIVAISLDDPRASLVNDADDVEKHFPGTLTAIRDWFRDYKIPDGKPANKFGLGNKAANKFMFVEKMAWCDIANLAALTGLTHASFVLGYEAGIHNFAIDGNLVPPDALVTLVQKGLRYVKMEANLDNNDVDSEDDFSFLQPLDLITKSVDELQIMVKAKREEKIQKESDRIKDNVHAREQEQFKGETPGGRQKKDGDQEDDKDKMDVDDDQGKVKERVMKMEKRHSQSKVKSKLGKHKVSRGPKQMDNTPSSQSLACEISSSEVTILEGHGSEIFACAWSPAGSLLASGSGDSTARIWKVPDGPSCKDVQILPSNVHILKHFKGRANEKCKDVTTLDWNDGGSLLATGCYDGQARVWSPDGELRSTLAKHEGAIFSLKWNKKGDFLLSGSVDKTTIVWDTNTWECKQQFKFHSAPIFDIDWKNNCTFASCSADNMIYVCKVGETCPLKAFSGHKAEVNAAKWDPTQTLLASCSDDGTAKIWSLKEDKYLHDFRDHSKEIYTIRWRPIGPCTNTSNQVLATASYDSTIKLWDIEHGHLLCSLNGHKDAVYSIAFSPNGEYLASGALDRSLHIWSIKEGRLVKTYQGPGGIFEVCWNREGDKVAACFSDKMLFLNNIITVMDFRM
;
A
#
# COMPACT_ATOMS: atom_id res chain seq x y z
N MET A 1 41.66 52.57 -24.61
CA MET A 1 41.66 53.98 -24.18
C MET A 1 41.95 54.00 -22.70
N ALA A 2 42.90 54.84 -22.31
CA ALA A 2 43.63 54.78 -21.06
C ALA A 2 42.85 55.24 -19.82
N MET A 3 43.56 55.08 -18.69
CA MET A 3 43.44 55.77 -17.39
C MET A 3 42.64 54.99 -16.34
N ALA A 4 43.02 54.91 -15.07
CA ALA A 4 44.16 55.33 -14.23
C ALA A 4 43.68 55.00 -12.79
N ALA A 5 44.47 54.35 -11.92
CA ALA A 5 45.24 55.00 -10.84
C ALA A 5 44.36 55.90 -9.94
N THR A 6 44.32 55.86 -8.60
CA THR A 6 45.37 55.61 -7.60
C THR A 6 44.80 55.92 -6.20
N ALA A 7 45.41 55.34 -5.16
CA ALA A 7 45.57 55.88 -3.78
C ALA A 7 44.27 56.05 -2.94
N SER A 8 44.29 56.05 -1.60
CA SER A 8 45.34 56.39 -0.65
C SER A 8 45.01 55.83 0.74
N ALA A 9 46.05 55.68 1.56
CA ALA A 9 46.00 55.32 2.97
C ALA A 9 45.48 56.48 3.85
N THR A 10 44.91 56.17 5.02
CA THR A 10 44.95 57.09 6.18
C THR A 10 44.95 56.31 7.50
N ARG A 11 45.75 56.82 8.45
CA ARG A 11 46.18 56.26 9.74
C ARG A 11 45.26 56.68 10.91
N PHE A 12 45.59 56.09 12.08
CA PHE A 12 45.36 56.54 13.47
C PHE A 12 43.94 56.28 14.02
N VAL A 13 43.71 55.82 15.26
CA VAL A 13 44.26 56.22 16.57
C VAL A 13 44.20 55.04 17.57
N ALA A 14 45.14 55.01 18.50
CA ALA A 14 45.21 54.11 19.66
C ALA A 14 44.27 54.54 20.80
N ALA A 15 43.77 53.60 21.60
CA ALA A 15 43.47 53.85 23.02
C ALA A 15 43.61 52.57 23.85
N THR A 16 44.49 52.70 24.84
CA THR A 16 44.94 51.79 25.89
C THR A 16 43.96 51.63 27.05
N SER A 17 44.30 50.68 27.95
CA SER A 17 44.00 50.63 29.40
C SER A 17 42.91 49.62 29.79
N THR A 18 43.25 48.41 30.22
CA THR A 18 43.78 47.94 31.53
C THR A 18 42.74 47.76 32.65
N ALA A 19 42.63 46.50 33.11
CA ALA A 19 42.39 46.00 34.49
C ALA A 19 41.92 44.53 34.33
N ALA A 20 42.71 43.45 34.46
CA ALA A 20 43.69 43.02 35.46
C ALA A 20 43.11 42.89 36.89
N LEU A 21 42.85 41.64 37.32
CA LEU A 21 43.35 40.99 38.56
C LEU A 21 42.52 39.71 38.81
N HIS A 22 43.05 38.49 38.57
CA HIS A 22 43.95 37.66 39.41
C HIS A 22 43.40 37.26 40.79
N GLY A 23 43.41 35.94 41.04
CA GLY A 23 43.37 35.32 42.38
C GLY A 23 42.71 33.93 42.38
N LEU A 24 43.41 32.86 41.99
CA LEU A 24 44.17 31.92 42.84
C LEU A 24 43.37 31.10 43.87
N ARG A 25 43.42 29.76 43.67
CA ARG A 25 43.53 28.65 44.65
C ARG A 25 42.54 28.58 45.83
N SER A 26 41.79 27.48 45.94
CA SER A 26 42.20 26.26 46.67
C SER A 26 41.03 25.34 47.06
N ARG A 27 41.30 24.03 47.01
CA ARG A 27 40.80 22.91 47.83
C ARG A 27 39.48 23.07 48.60
N SER A 28 38.56 22.12 48.40
CA SER A 28 38.17 21.16 49.45
C SER A 28 37.18 20.12 48.92
N ALA A 29 37.50 18.85 49.16
CA ALA A 29 36.52 17.78 49.25
C ALA A 29 35.70 17.96 50.55
N PRO A 30 34.53 17.32 50.64
CA PRO A 30 34.43 16.30 51.67
C PRO A 30 33.82 14.98 51.19
N SER A 31 34.25 13.97 51.92
CA SER A 31 33.92 12.56 51.87
C SER A 31 32.53 12.21 52.38
N CYS A 32 31.98 11.15 51.81
CA CYS A 32 31.31 10.02 52.46
C CYS A 32 30.16 10.29 53.46
N HIS A 33 28.95 9.86 53.07
CA HIS A 33 28.13 9.03 53.96
C HIS A 33 27.58 7.79 53.25
N ARG A 34 27.83 6.68 53.95
CA ARG A 34 27.54 5.29 53.66
C ARG A 34 26.15 5.02 54.23
N ALA A 35 25.21 4.55 53.41
CA ALA A 35 23.98 3.94 53.89
C ALA A 35 23.74 2.64 53.12
N SER A 36 24.30 1.58 53.67
CA SER A 36 23.99 0.19 53.37
C SER A 36 22.65 -0.18 54.01
N PHE A 37 21.68 -0.64 53.21
CA PHE A 37 20.54 -1.41 53.72
C PHE A 37 20.38 -2.71 52.91
N LEU A 38 20.93 -3.76 53.53
CA LEU A 38 20.38 -5.10 53.74
C LEU A 38 19.58 -5.76 52.62
N PHE A 39 20.20 -6.81 52.10
CA PHE A 39 19.58 -7.96 51.42
C PHE A 39 18.43 -8.55 52.26
N SER A 40 17.25 -8.63 51.65
CA SER A 40 16.23 -9.61 52.01
C SER A 40 16.13 -10.62 50.88
N SER A 41 16.54 -11.85 51.19
CA SER A 41 16.43 -13.01 50.32
C SER A 41 14.98 -13.52 50.30
N ALA A 42 14.28 -13.34 49.19
CA ALA A 42 13.02 -14.03 48.92
C ALA A 42 13.16 -14.83 47.62
N LYS A 43 13.24 -16.16 47.75
CA LYS A 43 13.14 -17.11 46.64
C LYS A 43 11.70 -17.07 46.09
N PRO A 44 11.44 -16.94 44.79
CA PRO A 44 10.16 -17.30 44.23
C PRO A 44 10.16 -18.80 43.87
N ARG A 45 9.09 -19.45 44.32
CA ARG A 45 8.74 -20.83 43.98
C ARG A 45 8.41 -20.90 42.48
N LEU A 46 8.85 -21.99 41.86
CA LEU A 46 8.46 -22.41 40.52
C LEU A 46 6.95 -22.70 40.52
N VAL A 47 6.15 -21.86 39.85
CA VAL A 47 4.77 -22.18 39.49
C VAL A 47 4.66 -22.03 37.98
N SER A 48 4.44 -23.16 37.31
CA SER A 48 4.21 -23.24 35.87
C SER A 48 2.85 -22.60 35.53
N PHE A 49 2.87 -21.42 34.94
CA PHE A 49 1.72 -20.87 34.22
C PHE A 49 2.00 -20.91 32.72
N ILE A 50 1.19 -21.68 32.01
CA ILE A 50 1.07 -21.64 30.55
C ILE A 50 0.44 -20.28 30.21
N SER A 51 1.25 -19.30 29.80
CA SER A 51 0.76 -18.02 29.32
C SER A 51 0.66 -18.02 27.80
N ARG A 52 -0.56 -18.13 27.26
CA ARG A 52 -0.89 -17.74 25.89
C ARG A 52 -0.60 -16.24 25.75
N ARG A 53 0.48 -15.86 25.03
CA ARG A 53 0.74 -14.45 24.71
C ARG A 53 -0.34 -13.97 23.74
N HIS A 54 -1.23 -13.15 24.27
CA HIS A 54 -2.10 -12.27 23.51
C HIS A 54 -1.21 -11.20 22.87
N PHE A 55 -1.43 -10.93 21.58
CA PHE A 55 -0.90 -9.75 20.92
C PHE A 55 -1.51 -8.53 21.60
N VAL A 56 -0.69 -7.78 22.34
CA VAL A 56 -1.05 -6.42 22.78
C VAL A 56 -0.50 -5.49 21.72
N ALA A 57 -1.37 -5.05 20.82
CA ALA A 57 -1.12 -3.87 20.00
C ALA A 57 -0.99 -2.64 20.94
N PRO A 58 -0.11 -1.68 20.66
CA PRO A 58 -0.02 -0.47 21.45
C PRO A 58 -1.22 0.43 21.13
N SER A 59 -2.24 0.36 21.99
CA SER A 59 -3.32 1.33 22.09
C SER A 59 -2.85 2.56 22.89
N ALA A 60 -2.37 3.58 22.17
CA ALA A 60 -2.12 4.93 22.69
C ALA A 60 -2.09 5.86 21.45
N LEU A 61 -2.96 6.84 21.23
CA LEU A 61 -3.79 7.68 22.09
C LEU A 61 -5.06 8.10 21.30
N LEU A 62 -6.24 7.76 21.81
CA LEU A 62 -7.42 8.60 21.63
C LEU A 62 -8.16 8.61 22.96
N LYS A 63 -7.63 9.38 23.91
CA LYS A 63 -8.52 10.03 24.86
C LYS A 63 -9.20 11.12 24.02
N SER A 64 -10.38 10.77 23.53
CA SER A 64 -11.25 11.64 22.77
C SER A 64 -11.71 12.79 23.66
N ASP A 65 -10.99 13.90 23.67
CA ASP A 65 -11.47 15.17 24.22
C ASP A 65 -12.45 15.82 23.21
N PHE A 66 -13.49 15.08 22.80
CA PHE A 66 -14.62 15.67 22.07
C PHE A 66 -15.49 16.41 23.08
N GLN A 67 -15.74 17.68 22.83
CA GLN A 67 -16.68 18.47 23.63
C GLN A 67 -17.92 18.77 22.82
N VAL A 68 -19.08 18.48 23.41
CA VAL A 68 -20.37 18.83 22.84
C VAL A 68 -20.72 20.24 23.31
N ARG A 69 -21.11 21.10 22.37
CA ARG A 69 -21.56 22.47 22.64
C ARG A 69 -22.98 22.65 22.12
N GLU A 70 -23.88 22.94 23.06
CA GLU A 70 -25.26 23.29 22.76
C GLU A 70 -25.38 24.81 22.55
N GLU A 71 -26.05 25.20 21.47
CA GLU A 71 -26.43 26.57 21.16
C GLU A 71 -27.97 26.64 21.03
N GLY A 72 -28.60 27.65 21.64
CA GLY A 72 -30.07 27.77 21.69
C GLY A 72 -30.72 27.02 22.86
N SER A 73 -32.05 27.00 22.92
CA SER A 73 -32.82 26.26 23.94
C SER A 73 -33.48 25.02 23.30
N PRO A 74 -33.50 23.84 23.94
CA PRO A 74 -34.02 22.61 23.30
C PRO A 74 -35.45 22.69 22.72
N GLU A 75 -36.28 23.61 23.20
CA GLU A 75 -37.65 23.83 22.72
C GLU A 75 -37.77 24.87 21.59
N THR A 76 -36.65 25.37 21.06
CA THR A 76 -36.61 26.43 20.05
C THR A 76 -36.02 25.96 18.73
N LEU A 77 -36.40 26.61 17.62
CA LEU A 77 -35.97 26.24 16.26
C LEU A 77 -34.46 26.44 16.01
N ASP A 78 -33.84 27.31 16.80
CA ASP A 78 -32.41 27.63 16.78
C ASP A 78 -31.54 26.66 17.60
N TYR A 79 -32.13 25.64 18.26
CA TYR A 79 -31.36 24.65 19.00
C TYR A 79 -30.44 23.84 18.08
N ARG A 80 -29.14 23.88 18.36
CA ARG A 80 -28.11 23.14 17.62
C ARG A 80 -27.09 22.55 18.58
N VAL A 81 -26.68 21.31 18.31
CA VAL A 81 -25.62 20.63 19.03
C VAL A 81 -24.42 20.47 18.12
N PHE A 82 -23.33 21.16 18.45
CA PHE A 82 -22.07 21.13 17.70
C PHE A 82 -21.03 20.28 18.42
N PHE A 83 -20.17 19.64 17.64
CA PHE A 83 -19.01 18.91 18.14
C PHE A 83 -17.78 19.80 18.06
N LEU A 84 -16.95 19.78 19.10
CA LEU A 84 -15.68 20.48 19.17
C LEU A 84 -14.53 19.50 19.38
N ASP A 85 -13.41 19.70 18.68
CA ASP A 85 -12.16 19.00 18.97
C ASP A 85 -11.48 19.52 20.25
N GLY A 86 -10.39 18.87 20.66
CA GLY A 86 -9.60 19.28 21.84
C GLY A 86 -8.98 20.68 21.74
N SER A 87 -9.03 21.33 20.56
CA SER A 87 -8.60 22.71 20.34
C SER A 87 -9.76 23.72 20.35
N GLY A 88 -11.02 23.25 20.43
CA GLY A 88 -12.23 24.06 20.41
C GLY A 88 -12.77 24.37 19.00
N LYS A 89 -12.31 23.66 17.95
CA LYS A 89 -12.77 23.84 16.57
C LYS A 89 -14.03 23.00 16.30
N LYS A 90 -15.03 23.59 15.61
CA LYS A 90 -16.27 22.89 15.19
C LYS A 90 -15.97 21.74 14.22
N MET A 91 -16.60 20.60 14.44
CA MET A 91 -16.50 19.37 13.67
C MET A 91 -17.89 18.85 13.27
N SER A 92 -17.93 18.10 12.17
CA SER A 92 -19.08 17.35 11.69
C SER A 92 -19.19 16.00 12.39
N PRO A 93 -20.32 15.68 13.07
CA PRO A 93 -20.57 14.33 13.58
C PRO A 93 -20.63 13.28 12.47
N TRP A 94 -21.06 13.66 11.27
CA TRP A 94 -21.17 12.73 10.15
C TRP A 94 -19.82 12.49 9.45
N HIS A 95 -19.04 13.54 9.18
CA HIS A 95 -17.85 13.43 8.33
C HIS A 95 -16.52 13.36 9.10
N ASP A 96 -16.44 13.98 10.28
CA ASP A 96 -15.16 14.18 10.98
C ASP A 96 -14.95 13.22 12.15
N VAL A 97 -15.99 12.48 12.58
CA VAL A 97 -15.88 11.45 13.62
C VAL A 97 -15.46 10.13 12.98
N PRO A 98 -14.35 9.50 13.40
CA PRO A 98 -13.88 8.27 12.77
C PRO A 98 -14.87 7.12 13.02
N LEU A 99 -15.25 6.39 11.97
CA LEU A 99 -16.19 5.26 12.10
C LEU A 99 -15.59 4.09 12.91
N HIS A 100 -14.35 3.68 12.61
CA HIS A 100 -13.73 2.48 13.16
C HIS A 100 -12.74 2.75 14.28
N LEU A 101 -12.77 1.90 15.32
CA LEU A 101 -11.81 1.91 16.43
C LEU A 101 -10.92 0.65 16.49
N GLY A 102 -11.13 -0.32 15.59
CA GLY A 102 -10.46 -1.62 15.57
C GLY A 102 -11.33 -2.75 16.16
N ASP A 103 -10.98 -4.01 15.89
CA ASP A 103 -11.60 -5.23 16.44
C ASP A 103 -13.14 -5.34 16.31
N GLY A 104 -13.72 -4.75 15.25
CA GLY A 104 -15.16 -4.73 15.03
C GLY A 104 -15.93 -3.80 15.97
N VAL A 105 -15.26 -2.77 16.48
CA VAL A 105 -15.81 -1.70 17.34
C VAL A 105 -15.95 -0.40 16.55
N TYR A 106 -17.09 0.26 16.74
CA TYR A 106 -17.48 1.43 15.97
C TYR A 106 -17.83 2.60 16.89
N ASN A 107 -17.60 3.84 16.42
CA ASN A 107 -18.15 5.03 17.06
C ASN A 107 -19.61 5.20 16.64
N PHE A 108 -20.50 5.29 17.62
CA PHE A 108 -21.92 5.60 17.46
C PHE A 108 -22.19 6.95 18.09
N ILE A 109 -22.87 7.82 17.33
CA ILE A 109 -23.23 9.15 17.79
C ILE A 109 -24.70 9.15 18.18
N VAL A 110 -24.97 9.53 19.42
CA VAL A 110 -26.34 9.58 19.95
C VAL A 110 -27.01 10.88 19.51
N GLU A 111 -28.08 10.75 18.73
CA GLU A 111 -28.94 11.88 18.33
C GLU A 111 -30.15 12.01 19.25
N ILE A 112 -30.78 10.86 19.55
CA ILE A 112 -32.02 10.76 20.30
C ILE A 112 -31.77 9.87 21.51
N PRO A 113 -31.66 10.44 22.71
CA PRO A 113 -31.55 9.68 23.94
C PRO A 113 -32.74 8.76 24.16
N LYS A 114 -32.47 7.62 24.80
CA LYS A 114 -33.49 6.72 25.32
C LYS A 114 -34.55 7.46 26.15
N GLU A 115 -35.81 7.02 26.02
CA GLU A 115 -37.00 7.56 26.70
C GLU A 115 -37.33 9.02 26.32
N THR A 116 -37.02 9.41 25.09
CA THR A 116 -37.41 10.72 24.55
C THR A 116 -38.33 10.59 23.34
N SER A 117 -39.12 11.61 23.06
CA SER A 117 -39.99 11.69 21.88
C SER A 117 -39.56 12.77 20.89
N ALA A 118 -38.56 13.59 21.19
CA ALA A 118 -38.06 14.59 20.26
C ALA A 118 -37.39 13.89 19.06
N LYS A 119 -37.80 14.24 17.83
CA LYS A 119 -37.15 13.72 16.62
C LYS A 119 -35.93 14.58 16.33
N MET A 120 -34.73 14.05 16.58
CA MET A 120 -33.48 14.72 16.24
C MET A 120 -32.90 14.10 14.96
N GLU A 121 -32.12 14.90 14.23
CA GLU A 121 -31.42 14.48 13.03
C GLU A 121 -30.11 15.28 12.89
N VAL A 122 -29.12 14.71 12.23
CA VAL A 122 -27.98 15.48 11.72
C VAL A 122 -28.44 16.36 10.55
N ALA A 123 -28.21 17.67 10.68
CA ALA A 123 -28.53 18.67 9.67
C ALA A 123 -27.57 18.59 8.48
N THR A 124 -27.82 17.67 7.55
CA THR A 124 -26.97 17.46 6.35
C THR A 124 -26.88 18.70 5.45
N ASP A 125 -27.86 19.61 5.55
CA ASP A 125 -27.97 20.88 4.82
C ASP A 125 -27.19 22.05 5.47
N GLU A 126 -26.67 21.88 6.69
CA GLU A 126 -25.99 22.93 7.44
C GLU A 126 -24.47 22.66 7.55
N ALA A 127 -23.67 23.74 7.59
CA ALA A 127 -22.22 23.62 7.75
C ALA A 127 -21.87 22.94 9.07
N TYR A 128 -20.90 22.02 9.04
CA TYR A 128 -20.50 21.16 10.17
C TYR A 128 -21.62 20.23 10.68
N THR A 129 -22.71 20.09 9.93
CA THR A 129 -23.78 19.11 10.14
C THR A 129 -24.19 18.93 11.62
N PRO A 130 -24.58 20.00 12.33
CA PRO A 130 -24.98 19.90 13.74
C PRO A 130 -26.20 19.00 13.93
N ILE A 131 -26.37 18.45 15.12
CA ILE A 131 -27.62 17.75 15.47
C ILE A 131 -28.69 18.81 15.78
N LYS A 132 -29.86 18.69 15.13
CA LYS A 132 -31.02 19.57 15.32
C LYS A 132 -32.30 18.75 15.46
N GLN A 133 -33.36 19.38 15.94
CA GLN A 133 -34.68 18.75 15.94
C GLN A 133 -35.33 18.88 14.56
N ASP A 134 -35.87 17.78 14.02
CA ASP A 134 -36.61 17.75 12.76
C ASP A 134 -37.83 18.71 12.83
N THR A 135 -38.11 19.40 11.72
CA THR A 135 -39.20 20.37 11.61
C THR A 135 -40.18 20.00 10.50
N LYS A 136 -41.48 20.21 10.72
CA LYS A 136 -42.53 20.12 9.69
C LYS A 136 -43.30 21.42 9.66
N LYS A 137 -43.34 22.10 8.51
CA LYS A 137 -44.10 23.35 8.34
C LYS A 137 -43.76 24.40 9.43
N GLY A 138 -42.49 24.49 9.83
CA GLY A 138 -42.00 25.43 10.85
C GLY A 138 -42.32 25.06 12.30
N LYS A 139 -42.75 23.83 12.59
CA LYS A 139 -42.95 23.30 13.95
C LYS A 139 -42.02 22.13 14.23
N LEU A 140 -41.51 22.05 15.46
CA LEU A 140 -40.70 20.95 15.96
C LEU A 140 -41.49 19.63 15.91
N ARG A 141 -40.85 18.54 15.48
CA ARG A 141 -41.46 17.22 15.39
C ARG A 141 -41.16 16.35 16.61
N TYR A 142 -42.16 15.54 16.96
CA TYR A 142 -42.08 14.54 18.01
C TYR A 142 -42.59 13.20 17.47
N TYR A 143 -42.00 12.10 17.92
CA TYR A 143 -42.57 10.78 17.76
C TYR A 143 -43.89 10.68 18.55
N PRO A 144 -44.85 9.89 18.06
CA PRO A 144 -46.12 9.67 18.76
C PRO A 144 -45.94 8.98 20.11
N TYR A 145 -44.82 8.26 20.30
CA TYR A 145 -44.43 7.58 21.52
C TYR A 145 -42.92 7.73 21.75
N ASN A 146 -42.45 7.58 22.98
CA ASN A 146 -41.02 7.64 23.28
C ASN A 146 -40.26 6.49 22.61
N ILE A 147 -39.03 6.76 22.18
CA ILE A 147 -38.09 5.72 21.77
C ILE A 147 -37.52 5.04 23.01
N ASN A 148 -37.43 3.72 23.00
CA ASN A 148 -37.00 2.92 24.16
C ASN A 148 -35.49 2.63 24.18
N TRP A 149 -34.75 3.18 23.22
CA TRP A 149 -33.34 2.91 22.97
C TRP A 149 -32.60 4.22 22.70
N ASN A 150 -31.27 4.23 22.85
CA ASN A 150 -30.51 5.35 22.29
C ASN A 150 -30.48 5.18 20.78
N TYR A 151 -30.77 6.26 20.06
CA TYR A 151 -30.84 6.26 18.61
C TYR A 151 -29.97 7.36 18.03
N GLY A 152 -29.45 7.13 16.83
CA GLY A 152 -28.59 8.05 16.13
C GLY A 152 -27.89 7.34 14.98
N LEU A 153 -26.61 7.63 14.74
CA LEU A 153 -25.96 7.22 13.50
C LEU A 153 -24.56 6.62 13.66
N LEU A 154 -24.15 5.89 12.63
CA LEU A 154 -22.75 5.67 12.28
C LEU A 154 -22.25 6.83 11.39
N PRO A 155 -21.01 7.32 11.58
CA PRO A 155 -20.42 8.41 10.78
C PRO A 155 -20.13 8.09 9.29
N GLN A 156 -21.00 7.35 8.58
CA GLN A 156 -20.90 7.03 7.13
C GLN A 156 -22.27 6.66 6.53
N THR A 157 -22.38 6.71 5.20
CA THR A 157 -23.51 6.20 4.38
C THR A 157 -23.19 4.82 3.81
N TRP A 158 -24.20 3.99 3.52
CA TRP A 158 -23.99 2.61 3.04
C TRP A 158 -24.48 2.28 1.63
N GLU A 159 -25.51 2.95 1.14
CA GLU A 159 -26.14 2.59 -0.13
C GLU A 159 -26.05 3.78 -1.09
N ASP A 160 -25.65 3.51 -2.34
CA ASP A 160 -25.68 4.49 -3.41
C ASP A 160 -27.13 4.65 -3.89
N PRO A 161 -27.71 5.87 -3.86
CA PRO A 161 -29.07 6.12 -4.33
C PRO A 161 -29.29 5.81 -5.82
N SER A 162 -28.20 5.65 -6.59
CA SER A 162 -28.24 5.38 -8.03
C SER A 162 -28.45 3.90 -8.37
N PHE A 163 -28.32 3.00 -7.39
CA PHE A 163 -28.40 1.55 -7.61
C PHE A 163 -29.53 0.90 -6.79
N ALA A 164 -30.37 0.13 -7.47
CA ALA A 164 -31.44 -0.64 -6.85
C ALA A 164 -30.89 -1.92 -6.20
N ASN A 165 -31.21 -2.14 -4.93
CA ASN A 165 -30.75 -3.31 -4.19
C ASN A 165 -31.65 -4.52 -4.46
N ALA A 166 -31.18 -5.46 -5.29
CA ALA A 166 -31.93 -6.63 -5.73
C ALA A 166 -32.30 -7.61 -4.60
N GLU A 167 -31.60 -7.58 -3.46
CA GLU A 167 -31.86 -8.46 -2.31
C GLU A 167 -33.00 -7.94 -1.42
N VAL A 168 -33.40 -6.68 -1.60
CA VAL A 168 -34.44 -6.00 -0.81
C VAL A 168 -35.45 -5.30 -1.73
N GLU A 169 -36.07 -6.09 -2.61
CA GLU A 169 -37.18 -5.66 -3.48
C GLU A 169 -36.84 -4.52 -4.46
N GLY A 170 -35.55 -4.29 -4.74
CA GLY A 170 -35.11 -3.24 -5.68
C GLY A 170 -35.22 -1.83 -5.11
N ALA A 171 -35.23 -1.67 -3.79
CA ALA A 171 -35.20 -0.36 -3.13
C ALA A 171 -33.87 0.36 -3.36
N PHE A 172 -33.90 1.69 -3.41
CA PHE A 172 -32.73 2.56 -3.64
C PHE A 172 -32.16 3.09 -2.33
N GLY A 173 -30.86 3.35 -2.24
CA GLY A 173 -30.28 4.00 -1.06
C GLY A 173 -30.86 5.40 -0.81
N ASP A 174 -30.91 5.81 0.45
CA ASP A 174 -31.41 7.13 0.90
C ASP A 174 -30.30 8.22 0.95
N ASN A 175 -29.02 7.84 0.85
CA ASN A 175 -27.86 8.72 0.97
C ASN A 175 -27.77 9.45 2.33
N ASP A 176 -28.38 8.88 3.37
CA ASP A 176 -28.37 9.40 4.73
C ASP A 176 -27.42 8.58 5.64
N PRO A 177 -26.95 9.18 6.76
CA PRO A 177 -26.15 8.45 7.74
C PRO A 177 -26.84 7.18 8.21
N VAL A 178 -26.07 6.11 8.41
CA VAL A 178 -26.67 4.82 8.77
C VAL A 178 -27.22 4.85 10.18
N ASP A 179 -28.51 4.57 10.29
CA ASP A 179 -29.23 4.60 11.55
C ASP A 179 -28.89 3.43 12.48
N VAL A 180 -28.69 3.76 13.75
CA VAL A 180 -28.29 2.82 14.80
C VAL A 180 -29.24 2.90 15.98
N VAL A 181 -29.67 1.73 16.45
CA VAL A 181 -30.41 1.50 17.67
C VAL A 181 -29.49 0.81 18.67
N GLU A 182 -29.09 1.55 19.71
CA GLU A 182 -28.24 1.03 20.78
C GLU A 182 -29.11 0.51 21.93
N ILE A 183 -28.98 -0.79 22.23
CA ILE A 183 -29.92 -1.53 23.10
C ILE A 183 -29.52 -1.60 24.58
N GLY A 184 -28.46 -0.89 24.97
CA GLY A 184 -27.94 -0.89 26.33
C GLY A 184 -28.91 -0.35 27.38
N GLU A 185 -28.57 -0.58 28.65
CA GLU A 185 -29.38 -0.08 29.77
C GLU A 185 -29.27 1.43 29.94
N ARG A 186 -28.07 1.98 29.69
CA ARG A 186 -27.73 3.38 29.92
C ARG A 186 -28.54 4.31 29.01
N ARG A 187 -29.13 5.36 29.60
CA ARG A 187 -29.61 6.53 28.85
C ARG A 187 -28.42 7.46 28.58
N ALA A 188 -28.09 7.68 27.31
CA ALA A 188 -27.03 8.59 26.89
C ALA A 188 -27.55 10.03 26.73
N ASN A 189 -26.65 10.99 26.55
CA ASN A 189 -27.00 12.38 26.22
C ASN A 189 -26.94 12.62 24.72
N ILE A 190 -27.59 13.69 24.24
CA ILE A 190 -27.48 14.13 22.85
C ILE A 190 -26.01 14.49 22.59
N GLY A 191 -25.45 13.93 21.51
CA GLY A 191 -24.06 14.13 21.12
C GLY A 191 -23.05 13.23 21.81
N ASP A 192 -23.47 12.33 22.71
CA ASP A 192 -22.55 11.33 23.29
C ASP A 192 -22.01 10.42 22.16
N ILE A 193 -20.70 10.15 22.19
CA ILE A 193 -20.04 9.19 21.31
C ILE A 193 -19.80 7.90 22.09
N LEU A 194 -20.56 6.86 21.77
CA LEU A 194 -20.45 5.56 22.42
C LEU A 194 -19.64 4.61 21.54
N LYS A 195 -18.85 3.74 22.18
CA LYS A 195 -18.17 2.64 21.50
C LYS A 195 -19.11 1.46 21.45
N VAL A 196 -19.56 1.09 20.25
CA VAL A 196 -20.57 0.05 20.08
C VAL A 196 -20.07 -1.12 19.25
N LYS A 197 -20.67 -2.27 19.50
CA LYS A 197 -20.52 -3.48 18.69
C LYS A 197 -21.85 -3.77 17.98
N PRO A 198 -21.88 -3.77 16.64
CA PRO A 198 -23.05 -4.17 15.84
C PRO A 198 -23.40 -5.64 16.04
N LEU A 199 -24.69 -5.95 16.11
CA LEU A 199 -25.23 -7.28 16.40
C LEU A 199 -26.15 -7.78 15.28
N ALA A 200 -27.02 -6.90 14.77
CA ALA A 200 -27.99 -7.24 13.74
C ALA A 200 -28.31 -6.03 12.85
N ALA A 201 -28.87 -6.28 11.66
CA ALA A 201 -29.32 -5.23 10.74
C ALA A 201 -30.75 -5.49 10.27
N LEU A 202 -31.57 -4.45 10.21
CA LEU A 202 -32.94 -4.49 9.70
C LEU A 202 -33.03 -3.59 8.44
N ALA A 203 -33.45 -4.18 7.33
CA ALA A 203 -33.66 -3.47 6.06
C ALA A 203 -35.06 -2.86 6.05
N MET A 204 -35.22 -1.60 6.46
CA MET A 204 -36.51 -0.91 6.35
C MET A 204 -36.66 -0.33 4.94
N ILE A 205 -37.85 -0.42 4.38
CA ILE A 205 -38.19 0.18 3.08
C ILE A 205 -39.24 1.26 3.33
N ASP A 206 -38.86 2.50 3.12
CA ASP A 206 -39.70 3.70 3.25
C ASP A 206 -40.01 4.27 1.87
N GLU A 207 -41.25 4.16 1.41
CA GLU A 207 -41.69 4.72 0.11
C GLU A 207 -40.82 4.33 -1.12
N GLY A 208 -40.03 3.25 -1.04
CA GLY A 208 -39.14 2.77 -2.10
C GLY A 208 -37.65 3.02 -1.83
N GLU A 209 -37.34 3.77 -0.78
CA GLU A 209 -35.98 4.03 -0.27
C GLU A 209 -35.64 3.00 0.81
N LEU A 210 -34.39 2.53 0.79
CA LEU A 210 -33.83 1.55 1.69
C LEU A 210 -33.08 2.26 2.80
N ASP A 211 -33.56 2.06 4.02
CA ASP A 211 -33.05 2.70 5.22
C ASP A 211 -32.66 1.59 6.23
N TRP A 212 -31.36 1.48 6.51
CA TRP A 212 -30.80 0.42 7.35
C TRP A 212 -30.88 0.79 8.82
N LYS A 213 -31.57 -0.03 9.63
CA LYS A 213 -31.58 0.09 11.09
C LYS A 213 -30.64 -0.93 11.73
N ILE A 214 -29.53 -0.45 12.29
CA ILE A 214 -28.49 -1.29 12.89
C ILE A 214 -28.70 -1.43 14.38
N VAL A 215 -28.83 -2.67 14.83
CA VAL A 215 -28.93 -2.97 16.25
C VAL A 215 -27.52 -3.21 16.79
N ALA A 216 -27.11 -2.38 17.75
CA ALA A 216 -25.80 -2.42 18.37
C ALA A 216 -25.89 -2.35 19.89
N ILE A 217 -24.80 -2.70 20.58
CA ILE A 217 -24.69 -2.55 22.03
C ILE A 217 -23.41 -1.83 22.41
N SER A 218 -23.49 -0.90 23.37
CA SER A 218 -22.32 -0.25 23.93
C SER A 218 -21.39 -1.26 24.61
N LEU A 219 -20.08 -1.15 24.39
CA LEU A 219 -19.08 -1.96 25.07
C LEU A 219 -19.02 -1.72 26.59
N ASP A 220 -19.52 -0.57 27.04
CA ASP A 220 -19.61 -0.23 28.45
C ASP A 220 -20.83 -0.92 29.13
N ASP A 221 -21.72 -1.54 28.36
CA ASP A 221 -22.86 -2.28 28.90
C ASP A 221 -22.42 -3.62 29.52
N PRO A 222 -22.85 -3.97 30.75
CA PRO A 222 -22.50 -5.23 31.39
C PRO A 222 -22.83 -6.48 30.57
N ARG A 223 -23.85 -6.42 29.71
CA ARG A 223 -24.33 -7.54 28.88
C ARG A 223 -23.69 -7.58 27.50
N ALA A 224 -22.84 -6.62 27.14
CA ALA A 224 -22.17 -6.57 25.83
C ALA A 224 -21.29 -7.80 25.54
N SER A 225 -20.74 -8.42 26.60
CA SER A 225 -19.95 -9.66 26.50
C SER A 225 -20.79 -10.90 26.18
N LEU A 226 -22.09 -10.86 26.43
CA LEU A 226 -23.02 -11.99 26.27
C LEU A 226 -23.65 -12.06 24.87
N VAL A 227 -23.52 -11.00 24.07
CA VAL A 227 -24.20 -10.89 22.77
C VAL A 227 -23.23 -10.61 21.64
N ASN A 228 -23.26 -11.40 20.56
CA ASN A 228 -22.39 -11.18 19.38
C ASN A 228 -23.13 -11.21 18.04
N ASP A 229 -24.35 -11.73 17.99
CA ASP A 229 -25.19 -11.83 16.81
C ASP A 229 -26.68 -11.64 17.17
N ALA A 230 -27.57 -11.73 16.18
CA ALA A 230 -29.01 -11.53 16.39
C ALA A 230 -29.64 -12.63 17.26
N ASP A 231 -29.11 -13.86 17.21
CA ASP A 231 -29.62 -14.99 17.99
C ASP A 231 -29.29 -14.80 19.49
N ASP A 232 -28.09 -14.33 19.80
CA ASP A 232 -27.71 -13.96 21.17
C ASP A 232 -28.55 -12.80 21.70
N VAL A 233 -28.90 -11.82 20.84
CA VAL A 233 -29.80 -10.72 21.23
C VAL A 233 -31.16 -11.26 21.62
N GLU A 234 -31.79 -12.12 20.83
CA GLU A 234 -33.09 -12.69 21.19
C GLU A 234 -33.02 -13.61 22.42
N LYS A 235 -31.87 -14.20 22.71
CA LYS A 235 -31.64 -14.99 23.91
C LYS A 235 -31.50 -14.15 25.18
N HIS A 236 -30.73 -13.06 25.13
CA HIS A 236 -30.39 -12.25 26.30
C HIS A 236 -31.25 -10.98 26.45
N PHE A 237 -31.91 -10.57 25.37
CA PHE A 237 -32.83 -9.43 25.24
C PHE A 237 -34.09 -9.86 24.46
N PRO A 238 -34.89 -10.79 25.01
CA PRO A 238 -35.98 -11.43 24.26
C PRO A 238 -37.02 -10.43 23.76
N GLY A 239 -37.38 -10.55 22.48
CA GLY A 239 -38.37 -9.72 21.82
C GLY A 239 -37.87 -8.33 21.40
N THR A 240 -36.59 -8.01 21.63
CA THR A 240 -36.05 -6.67 21.34
C THR A 240 -35.97 -6.38 19.85
N LEU A 241 -35.51 -7.32 19.01
CA LEU A 241 -35.45 -7.06 17.55
C LEU A 241 -36.85 -6.92 16.97
N THR A 242 -37.80 -7.70 17.49
CA THR A 242 -39.22 -7.62 17.12
C THR A 242 -39.81 -6.27 17.52
N ALA A 243 -39.53 -5.79 18.73
CA ALA A 243 -39.99 -4.50 19.21
C ALA A 243 -39.41 -3.33 18.40
N ILE A 244 -38.12 -3.38 18.06
CA ILE A 244 -37.46 -2.38 17.21
C ILE A 244 -38.13 -2.35 15.84
N ARG A 245 -38.26 -3.51 15.17
CA ARG A 245 -38.90 -3.63 13.86
C ARG A 245 -40.33 -3.10 13.88
N ASP A 246 -41.14 -3.52 14.85
CA ASP A 246 -42.56 -3.12 14.93
C ASP A 246 -42.70 -1.62 15.21
N TRP A 247 -41.82 -1.04 16.01
CA TRP A 247 -41.79 0.40 16.23
C TRP A 247 -41.49 1.15 14.92
N PHE A 248 -40.44 0.76 14.19
CA PHE A 248 -40.09 1.39 12.90
C PHE A 248 -41.09 1.09 11.78
N ARG A 249 -41.85 0.00 11.87
CA ARG A 249 -42.97 -0.29 10.97
C ARG A 249 -44.11 0.72 11.17
N ASP A 250 -44.46 0.99 12.43
CA ASP A 250 -45.74 1.62 12.77
C ASP A 250 -45.65 3.11 13.16
N TYR A 251 -44.45 3.65 13.43
CA TYR A 251 -44.30 5.02 13.98
C TYR A 251 -44.87 6.15 13.10
N LYS A 252 -45.03 5.91 11.79
CA LYS A 252 -45.59 6.85 10.81
C LYS A 252 -47.12 6.78 10.70
N ILE A 253 -47.75 5.73 11.23
CA ILE A 253 -49.21 5.53 11.15
C ILE A 253 -49.98 6.69 11.79
N PRO A 254 -49.59 7.21 12.98
CA PRO A 254 -50.27 8.37 13.57
C PRO A 254 -50.17 9.65 12.73
N ASP A 255 -49.15 9.77 11.89
CA ASP A 255 -48.96 10.89 10.95
C ASP A 255 -49.80 10.74 9.66
N GLY A 256 -50.63 9.69 9.58
CA GLY A 256 -51.49 9.40 8.42
C GLY A 256 -50.76 8.74 7.23
N LYS A 257 -49.51 8.31 7.44
CA LYS A 257 -48.71 7.58 6.45
C LYS A 257 -48.89 6.05 6.60
N PRO A 258 -48.72 5.26 5.52
CA PRO A 258 -48.76 3.81 5.62
C PRO A 258 -47.60 3.27 6.49
N ALA A 259 -47.76 2.03 6.95
CA ALA A 259 -46.70 1.31 7.65
C ALA A 259 -45.50 1.05 6.72
N ASN A 260 -44.28 1.15 7.25
CA ASN A 260 -43.06 0.84 6.49
C ASN A 260 -42.98 -0.67 6.20
N LYS A 261 -42.34 -1.03 5.09
CA LYS A 261 -42.06 -2.44 4.77
C LYS A 261 -40.66 -2.83 5.28
N PHE A 262 -40.39 -4.12 5.38
CA PHE A 262 -39.05 -4.63 5.68
C PHE A 262 -38.61 -5.67 4.66
N GLY A 263 -37.37 -5.54 4.19
CA GLY A 263 -36.72 -6.50 3.31
C GLY A 263 -36.33 -7.80 4.04
N LEU A 264 -35.63 -8.70 3.33
CA LEU A 264 -35.07 -9.95 3.89
C LEU A 264 -36.10 -10.84 4.60
N GLY A 265 -37.37 -10.80 4.17
CA GLY A 265 -38.46 -11.59 4.74
C GLY A 265 -38.86 -11.17 6.16
N ASN A 266 -38.75 -9.88 6.50
CA ASN A 266 -39.07 -9.30 7.82
C ASN A 266 -38.21 -9.83 8.97
N LYS A 267 -37.00 -10.33 8.67
CA LYS A 267 -36.04 -10.84 9.64
C LYS A 267 -34.80 -9.96 9.73
N ALA A 268 -34.21 -9.92 10.92
CA ALA A 268 -32.93 -9.27 11.11
C ALA A 268 -31.81 -10.09 10.45
N ALA A 269 -30.93 -9.42 9.73
CA ALA A 269 -29.71 -10.00 9.19
C ALA A 269 -28.63 -10.11 10.28
N ASN A 270 -27.86 -11.19 10.24
CA ASN A 270 -26.76 -11.42 11.17
C ASN A 270 -25.54 -10.54 10.85
N LYS A 271 -24.70 -10.33 11.87
CA LYS A 271 -23.45 -9.54 11.84
C LYS A 271 -22.55 -9.79 10.61
N PHE A 272 -22.54 -10.99 10.03
CA PHE A 272 -21.74 -11.28 8.82
C PHE A 272 -22.16 -10.44 7.61
N MET A 273 -23.46 -10.20 7.43
CA MET A 273 -23.96 -9.35 6.34
C MET A 273 -23.60 -7.87 6.56
N PHE A 274 -23.55 -7.44 7.82
CA PHE A 274 -23.08 -6.11 8.22
C PHE A 274 -21.59 -5.92 7.90
N VAL A 275 -20.74 -6.89 8.27
CA VAL A 275 -19.28 -6.82 7.99
C VAL A 275 -19.00 -6.93 6.51
N GLU A 276 -19.76 -7.76 5.78
CA GLU A 276 -19.67 -7.85 4.32
C GLU A 276 -20.04 -6.50 3.69
N LYS A 277 -21.21 -5.92 4.00
CA LYS A 277 -21.62 -4.61 3.45
C LYS A 277 -20.70 -3.47 3.83
N MET A 278 -20.19 -3.42 5.07
CA MET A 278 -19.16 -2.46 5.47
C MET A 278 -17.86 -2.68 4.72
N ALA A 279 -17.43 -3.93 4.48
CA ALA A 279 -16.27 -4.20 3.63
C ALA A 279 -16.54 -3.78 2.17
N TRP A 280 -17.76 -3.91 1.65
CA TRP A 280 -18.15 -3.38 0.34
C TRP A 280 -18.12 -1.85 0.30
N CYS A 281 -18.56 -1.15 1.36
CA CYS A 281 -18.43 0.30 1.47
C CYS A 281 -16.99 0.74 1.68
N ASP A 282 -16.17 0.01 2.43
CA ASP A 282 -14.73 0.27 2.55
C ASP A 282 -14.02 0.01 1.23
N ILE A 283 -14.44 -0.98 0.44
CA ILE A 283 -13.93 -1.31 -0.89
C ILE A 283 -14.47 -0.34 -1.96
N ALA A 284 -15.69 0.18 -1.80
CA ALA A 284 -16.32 1.13 -2.72
C ALA A 284 -15.94 2.57 -2.41
N ASN A 285 -15.75 2.94 -1.14
CA ASN A 285 -15.09 4.16 -0.70
C ASN A 285 -13.59 4.05 -0.96
N LEU A 286 -12.95 2.87 -0.84
CA LEU A 286 -11.67 2.65 -1.53
C LEU A 286 -11.91 2.98 -3.00
N ALA A 287 -12.71 2.27 -3.77
CA ALA A 287 -12.81 2.46 -5.23
C ALA A 287 -13.31 3.84 -5.72
N ALA A 288 -13.98 4.65 -4.89
CA ALA A 288 -14.50 5.97 -5.20
C ALA A 288 -13.60 7.11 -4.66
N LEU A 289 -12.93 6.93 -3.50
CA LEU A 289 -11.88 7.86 -3.01
C LEU A 289 -10.49 7.50 -3.53
N THR A 290 -10.31 6.29 -4.02
CA THR A 290 -9.14 5.83 -4.75
C THR A 290 -9.54 5.80 -6.21
N GLY A 291 -9.03 6.75 -7.00
CA GLY A 291 -8.93 6.59 -8.43
C GLY A 291 -8.01 5.41 -8.76
N LEU A 292 -8.43 4.17 -8.45
CA LEU A 292 -7.72 2.93 -8.70
C LEU A 292 -7.75 2.63 -10.20
N THR A 293 -6.97 3.37 -10.95
CA THR A 293 -6.53 2.96 -12.28
C THR A 293 -5.74 1.66 -12.22
N HIS A 294 -5.10 1.33 -11.08
CA HIS A 294 -4.25 0.13 -10.99
C HIS A 294 -5.01 -1.16 -10.61
N ALA A 295 -6.04 -1.15 -9.76
CA ALA A 295 -6.82 -2.36 -9.48
C ALA A 295 -7.78 -2.70 -10.64
N SER A 296 -8.29 -1.68 -11.33
CA SER A 296 -9.03 -1.83 -12.58
C SER A 296 -8.13 -2.31 -13.74
N PHE A 297 -6.86 -1.89 -13.75
CA PHE A 297 -5.85 -2.38 -14.69
C PHE A 297 -5.41 -3.81 -14.38
N VAL A 298 -5.12 -4.16 -13.12
CA VAL A 298 -4.76 -5.53 -12.70
C VAL A 298 -5.91 -6.47 -13.00
N LEU A 299 -7.16 -6.12 -12.66
CA LEU A 299 -8.32 -6.93 -13.03
C LEU A 299 -8.55 -6.98 -14.56
N GLY A 300 -8.37 -5.87 -15.28
CA GLY A 300 -8.53 -5.83 -16.75
C GLY A 300 -7.44 -6.59 -17.52
N TYR A 301 -6.24 -6.70 -16.94
CA TYR A 301 -5.09 -7.40 -17.50
C TYR A 301 -5.08 -8.88 -17.10
N GLU A 302 -5.37 -9.20 -15.84
CA GLU A 302 -5.56 -10.58 -15.33
C GLU A 302 -6.80 -11.26 -15.95
N ALA A 303 -7.87 -10.51 -16.24
CA ALA A 303 -9.02 -11.03 -16.99
C ALA A 303 -8.80 -11.08 -18.52
N GLY A 304 -7.64 -10.66 -19.03
CA GLY A 304 -7.29 -10.76 -20.45
C GLY A 304 -8.10 -9.86 -21.39
N ILE A 305 -8.72 -8.78 -20.91
CA ILE A 305 -9.64 -7.93 -21.69
C ILE A 305 -8.94 -7.28 -22.90
N HIS A 306 -7.64 -6.98 -22.78
CA HIS A 306 -6.82 -6.40 -23.84
C HIS A 306 -6.60 -7.32 -25.06
N ASN A 307 -6.90 -8.62 -24.94
CA ASN A 307 -6.86 -9.57 -26.05
C ASN A 307 -8.18 -9.64 -26.83
N PHE A 308 -9.21 -8.86 -26.46
CA PHE A 308 -10.52 -8.87 -27.10
C PHE A 308 -10.84 -7.54 -27.79
N ALA A 309 -11.34 -7.63 -29.03
CA ALA A 309 -11.81 -6.49 -29.81
C ALA A 309 -13.20 -6.02 -29.33
N ILE A 310 -13.28 -5.46 -28.12
CA ILE A 310 -14.51 -4.86 -27.60
C ILE A 310 -14.53 -3.37 -27.95
N ASP A 311 -15.56 -2.94 -28.68
CA ASP A 311 -15.81 -1.53 -28.98
C ASP A 311 -16.27 -0.80 -27.71
N GLY A 312 -15.48 0.19 -27.27
CA GLY A 312 -15.72 0.96 -26.05
C GLY A 312 -17.02 1.78 -26.04
N ASN A 313 -17.70 1.93 -27.19
CA ASN A 313 -19.01 2.58 -27.26
C ASN A 313 -20.18 1.67 -26.84
N LEU A 314 -19.95 0.35 -26.73
CA LEU A 314 -20.93 -0.63 -26.27
C LEU A 314 -20.82 -0.92 -24.77
N VAL A 315 -19.85 -0.32 -24.08
CA VAL A 315 -19.59 -0.51 -22.66
C VAL A 315 -20.26 0.62 -21.88
N PRO A 316 -21.32 0.36 -21.09
CA PRO A 316 -21.95 1.38 -20.27
C PRO A 316 -20.96 1.96 -19.25
N PRO A 317 -21.11 3.24 -18.84
CA PRO A 317 -20.52 3.71 -17.59
C PRO A 317 -20.91 2.73 -16.46
N ASP A 318 -19.98 2.40 -15.56
CA ASP A 318 -20.14 1.40 -14.45
C ASP A 318 -19.99 -0.08 -14.81
N ALA A 319 -19.65 -0.42 -16.06
CA ALA A 319 -19.39 -1.80 -16.46
C ALA A 319 -18.21 -2.46 -15.71
N LEU A 320 -17.24 -1.68 -15.23
CA LEU A 320 -16.08 -2.21 -14.53
C LEU A 320 -16.43 -2.72 -13.12
N VAL A 321 -17.31 -2.01 -12.41
CA VAL A 321 -17.85 -2.45 -11.11
C VAL A 321 -18.71 -3.70 -11.31
N THR A 322 -19.51 -3.72 -12.37
CA THR A 322 -20.31 -4.89 -12.74
C THR A 322 -19.44 -6.10 -13.10
N LEU A 323 -18.30 -5.88 -13.78
CA LEU A 323 -17.34 -6.92 -14.16
C LEU A 323 -16.65 -7.50 -12.92
N VAL A 324 -16.25 -6.67 -11.96
CA VAL A 324 -15.67 -7.10 -10.67
C VAL A 324 -16.70 -7.88 -9.86
N GLN A 325 -17.93 -7.35 -9.72
CA GLN A 325 -19.01 -7.98 -8.96
C GLN A 325 -19.44 -9.33 -9.57
N LYS A 326 -19.58 -9.42 -10.90
CA LYS A 326 -19.91 -10.66 -11.59
C LYS A 326 -18.73 -11.63 -11.64
N GLY A 327 -17.50 -11.13 -11.79
CA GLY A 327 -16.26 -11.91 -11.76
C GLY A 327 -16.03 -12.61 -10.42
N LEU A 328 -16.20 -11.91 -9.29
CA LEU A 328 -16.11 -12.49 -7.95
C LEU A 328 -17.25 -13.47 -7.65
N ARG A 329 -18.48 -13.20 -8.12
CA ARG A 329 -19.58 -14.17 -8.05
C ARG A 329 -19.33 -15.40 -8.92
N TYR A 330 -18.65 -15.25 -10.05
CA TYR A 330 -18.22 -16.36 -10.91
C TYR A 330 -17.14 -17.22 -10.25
N VAL A 331 -16.10 -16.60 -9.68
CA VAL A 331 -15.07 -17.32 -8.87
C VAL A 331 -15.71 -18.07 -7.71
N LYS A 332 -16.72 -17.47 -7.04
CA LYS A 332 -17.48 -18.13 -5.97
C LYS A 332 -18.41 -19.26 -6.48
N MET A 333 -18.90 -19.18 -7.72
CA MET A 333 -19.65 -20.25 -8.37
C MET A 333 -18.73 -21.40 -8.82
N GLU A 334 -17.52 -21.13 -9.31
CA GLU A 334 -16.51 -22.15 -9.65
C GLU A 334 -15.91 -22.81 -8.41
N ALA A 335 -15.63 -22.05 -7.34
CA ALA A 335 -15.15 -22.60 -6.07
C ALA A 335 -16.15 -23.55 -5.39
N ASN A 336 -17.45 -23.44 -5.71
CA ASN A 336 -18.48 -24.37 -5.25
C ASN A 336 -18.69 -25.58 -6.19
N LEU A 337 -18.00 -25.62 -7.34
CA LEU A 337 -18.03 -26.74 -8.28
C LEU A 337 -16.81 -27.67 -8.14
N ASP A 338 -15.70 -27.18 -7.57
CA ASP A 338 -14.45 -27.92 -7.34
C ASP A 338 -14.46 -28.72 -6.03
N ASN A 339 -15.41 -29.65 -5.92
CA ASN A 339 -15.40 -30.65 -4.84
C ASN A 339 -14.79 -31.99 -5.26
N ASN A 340 -14.03 -32.05 -6.36
CA ASN A 340 -13.26 -33.24 -6.72
C ASN A 340 -11.87 -32.85 -7.22
N ASP A 341 -10.87 -33.02 -6.35
CA ASP A 341 -9.44 -32.97 -6.68
C ASP A 341 -9.11 -33.98 -7.80
N VAL A 342 -8.97 -33.51 -9.04
CA VAL A 342 -8.19 -34.19 -10.06
C VAL A 342 -7.49 -33.14 -10.92
N ASP A 343 -6.17 -33.05 -10.77
CA ASP A 343 -5.27 -32.29 -11.65
C ASP A 343 -5.48 -32.73 -13.11
N SER A 344 -5.97 -31.82 -13.96
CA SER A 344 -5.97 -32.01 -15.42
C SER A 344 -5.36 -30.78 -16.10
N GLU A 345 -4.18 -30.98 -16.70
CA GLU A 345 -3.42 -30.03 -17.52
C GLU A 345 -4.04 -29.82 -18.92
N ASP A 346 -5.29 -29.35 -19.01
CA ASP A 346 -5.91 -28.95 -20.29
C ASP A 346 -6.30 -27.46 -20.27
N ASP A 347 -5.90 -26.73 -21.32
CA ASP A 347 -6.10 -25.28 -21.51
C ASP A 347 -7.55 -24.84 -21.23
N PHE A 348 -7.70 -23.98 -20.22
CA PHE A 348 -8.96 -23.37 -19.81
C PHE A 348 -9.49 -22.41 -20.89
N SER A 349 -10.59 -22.77 -21.58
CA SER A 349 -11.32 -21.82 -22.43
C SER A 349 -12.43 -21.10 -21.64
N PHE A 350 -12.12 -19.91 -21.13
CA PHE A 350 -13.06 -19.05 -20.39
C PHE A 350 -14.32 -18.69 -21.21
N LEU A 351 -15.41 -18.31 -20.52
CA LEU A 351 -16.52 -17.58 -21.13
C LEU A 351 -16.01 -16.25 -21.70
N GLN A 352 -16.53 -15.81 -22.84
CA GLN A 352 -16.07 -14.57 -23.46
C GLN A 352 -16.42 -13.38 -22.54
N PRO A 353 -15.52 -12.41 -22.30
CA PRO A 353 -15.79 -11.28 -21.41
C PRO A 353 -17.05 -10.49 -21.79
N LEU A 354 -17.39 -10.46 -23.08
CA LEU A 354 -18.60 -9.82 -23.58
C LEU A 354 -19.88 -10.53 -23.10
N ASP A 355 -19.87 -11.85 -22.92
CA ASP A 355 -21.00 -12.60 -22.35
C ASP A 355 -21.18 -12.24 -20.86
N LEU A 356 -20.10 -12.03 -20.12
CA LEU A 356 -20.12 -11.62 -18.72
C LEU A 356 -20.76 -10.22 -18.53
N ILE A 357 -20.49 -9.33 -19.49
CA ILE A 357 -20.97 -7.95 -19.46
C ILE A 357 -22.43 -7.87 -19.92
N THR A 358 -22.80 -8.58 -21.00
CA THR A 358 -24.10 -8.39 -21.67
C THR A 358 -25.22 -9.32 -21.20
N LYS A 359 -24.91 -10.48 -20.62
CA LYS A 359 -25.93 -11.48 -20.23
C LYS A 359 -26.28 -11.44 -18.74
N SER A 360 -27.50 -11.89 -18.45
CA SER A 360 -28.02 -12.02 -17.09
C SER A 360 -27.39 -13.21 -16.35
N VAL A 361 -27.46 -13.20 -15.01
CA VAL A 361 -26.87 -14.25 -14.17
C VAL A 361 -27.46 -15.63 -14.47
N ASP A 362 -28.77 -15.69 -14.75
CA ASP A 362 -29.47 -16.95 -15.06
C ASP A 362 -29.03 -17.53 -16.42
N GLU A 363 -28.80 -16.67 -17.42
CA GLU A 363 -28.28 -17.08 -18.73
C GLU A 363 -26.85 -17.59 -18.65
N LEU A 364 -26.01 -16.95 -17.82
CA LEU A 364 -24.64 -17.42 -17.57
C LEU A 364 -24.62 -18.79 -16.88
N GLN A 365 -25.53 -19.04 -15.93
CA GLN A 365 -25.66 -20.35 -15.30
C GLN A 365 -26.07 -21.45 -16.29
N ILE A 366 -26.98 -21.15 -17.23
CA ILE A 366 -27.37 -22.09 -18.29
C ILE A 366 -26.20 -22.40 -19.22
N MET A 367 -25.41 -21.39 -19.59
CA MET A 367 -24.23 -21.56 -20.45
C MET A 367 -23.14 -22.42 -19.79
N VAL A 368 -22.89 -22.21 -18.49
CA VAL A 368 -21.95 -23.04 -17.73
C VAL A 368 -22.42 -24.49 -17.65
N LYS A 369 -23.72 -24.72 -17.43
CA LYS A 369 -24.30 -26.06 -17.38
C LYS A 369 -24.19 -26.78 -18.74
N ALA A 370 -24.47 -26.08 -19.85
CA ALA A 370 -24.34 -26.63 -21.19
C ALA A 370 -22.88 -27.00 -21.53
N LYS A 371 -21.91 -26.14 -21.18
CA LYS A 371 -20.47 -26.43 -21.37
C LYS A 371 -20.00 -27.63 -20.54
N ARG A 372 -20.56 -27.85 -19.35
CA ARG A 372 -20.28 -29.03 -18.52
C ARG A 372 -20.73 -30.32 -19.21
N GLU A 373 -21.94 -30.32 -19.78
CA GLU A 373 -22.46 -31.46 -20.54
C GLU A 373 -21.61 -31.75 -21.78
N GLU A 374 -21.15 -30.71 -22.47
CA GLU A 374 -20.24 -30.84 -23.63
C GLU A 374 -18.86 -31.38 -23.25
N LYS A 375 -18.30 -30.98 -22.09
CA LYS A 375 -17.01 -31.48 -21.58
C LYS A 375 -17.10 -32.95 -21.17
N ILE A 376 -18.20 -33.35 -20.53
CA ILE A 376 -18.47 -34.76 -20.19
C ILE A 376 -18.58 -35.61 -21.46
N GLN A 377 -19.22 -35.09 -22.50
CA GLN A 377 -19.35 -35.78 -23.78
C GLN A 377 -18.00 -35.94 -24.49
N LYS A 378 -17.18 -34.88 -24.55
CA LYS A 378 -15.83 -34.93 -25.14
C LYS A 378 -14.89 -35.89 -24.42
N GLU A 379 -14.98 -35.96 -23.09
CA GLU A 379 -14.18 -36.92 -22.32
C GLU A 379 -14.64 -38.36 -22.55
N SER A 380 -15.94 -38.61 -22.62
CA SER A 380 -16.50 -39.92 -23.03
C SER A 380 -15.99 -40.34 -24.41
N ASP A 381 -15.89 -39.41 -25.36
CA ASP A 381 -15.45 -39.72 -26.72
C ASP A 381 -13.91 -39.88 -26.81
N ARG A 382 -13.12 -39.11 -26.04
CA ARG A 382 -11.67 -39.34 -25.87
C ARG A 382 -11.37 -40.70 -25.26
N ILE A 383 -12.17 -41.16 -24.29
CA ILE A 383 -12.01 -42.48 -23.68
C ILE A 383 -12.30 -43.59 -24.70
N LYS A 384 -13.32 -43.42 -25.56
CA LYS A 384 -13.60 -44.36 -26.66
C LYS A 384 -12.47 -44.39 -27.68
N ASP A 385 -11.93 -43.23 -28.06
CA ASP A 385 -10.81 -43.12 -29.01
C ASP A 385 -9.52 -43.74 -28.45
N ASN A 386 -9.24 -43.57 -27.15
CA ASN A 386 -8.08 -44.18 -26.49
C ASN A 386 -8.20 -45.71 -26.34
N VAL A 387 -9.42 -46.24 -26.18
CA VAL A 387 -9.66 -47.69 -26.21
C VAL A 387 -9.40 -48.22 -27.63
N HIS A 388 -9.86 -47.52 -28.66
CA HIS A 388 -9.60 -47.87 -30.05
C HIS A 388 -8.12 -47.76 -30.46
N ALA A 389 -7.40 -46.75 -29.95
CA ALA A 389 -5.96 -46.61 -30.18
C ALA A 389 -5.16 -47.73 -29.50
N ARG A 390 -5.54 -48.15 -28.29
CA ARG A 390 -4.91 -49.29 -27.59
C ARG A 390 -5.18 -50.62 -28.27
N GLU A 391 -6.35 -50.79 -28.90
CA GLU A 391 -6.64 -51.95 -29.75
C GLU A 391 -5.80 -51.95 -31.04
N GLN A 392 -5.49 -50.78 -31.61
CA GLN A 392 -4.61 -50.65 -32.79
C GLN A 392 -3.11 -50.83 -32.45
N GLU A 393 -2.66 -50.42 -31.26
CA GLU A 393 -1.27 -50.60 -30.82
C GLU A 393 -0.97 -52.04 -30.37
N GLN A 394 -1.96 -52.80 -29.90
CA GLN A 394 -1.83 -54.25 -29.71
C GLN A 394 -1.68 -55.04 -31.03
N PHE A 395 -1.95 -54.42 -32.18
CA PHE A 395 -1.82 -55.06 -33.51
C PHE A 395 -0.53 -54.72 -34.27
N LYS A 396 0.36 -53.86 -33.75
CA LYS A 396 1.61 -53.45 -34.42
C LYS A 396 2.90 -53.99 -33.79
N GLY A 397 2.77 -54.96 -32.89
CA GLY A 397 3.88 -55.53 -32.13
C GLY A 397 4.27 -56.96 -32.49
N GLU A 398 4.19 -57.42 -33.75
CA GLU A 398 4.74 -58.75 -34.13
C GLU A 398 5.15 -58.85 -35.61
N THR A 399 6.44 -59.08 -35.90
CA THR A 399 6.96 -59.73 -37.13
C THR A 399 8.49 -59.92 -37.05
N PRO A 400 9.11 -60.89 -37.76
CA PRO A 400 8.71 -62.27 -38.03
C PRO A 400 9.82 -63.29 -37.69
N GLY A 401 9.43 -64.52 -37.30
CA GLY A 401 10.40 -65.61 -37.11
C GLY A 401 9.78 -67.01 -37.08
N GLY A 402 9.52 -67.59 -38.26
CA GLY A 402 9.66 -69.04 -38.48
C GLY A 402 8.42 -69.95 -38.47
N ARG A 403 7.98 -70.30 -39.70
CA ARG A 403 7.50 -71.63 -40.15
C ARG A 403 6.22 -72.27 -39.55
N GLN A 404 5.16 -72.27 -40.36
CA GLN A 404 4.55 -73.43 -41.09
C GLN A 404 3.01 -73.54 -41.02
N LYS A 405 2.41 -73.52 -42.24
CA LYS A 405 1.30 -74.33 -42.77
C LYS A 405 -0.18 -73.95 -42.55
N LYS A 406 -0.83 -73.77 -43.73
CA LYS A 406 -2.11 -74.31 -44.24
C LYS A 406 -3.36 -73.42 -44.20
N ASP A 407 -3.73 -72.98 -45.42
CA ASP A 407 -5.00 -73.12 -46.15
C ASP A 407 -6.35 -72.85 -45.44
N GLY A 408 -7.12 -71.92 -46.03
CA GLY A 408 -8.49 -72.21 -46.49
C GLY A 408 -9.68 -71.52 -45.79
N ASP A 409 -10.23 -70.51 -46.47
CA ASP A 409 -11.66 -70.27 -46.76
C ASP A 409 -12.63 -69.61 -45.75
N GLN A 410 -13.09 -68.41 -46.19
CA GLN A 410 -14.46 -67.88 -46.35
C GLN A 410 -15.52 -67.73 -45.22
N GLU A 411 -16.12 -66.53 -45.28
CA GLU A 411 -17.56 -66.18 -45.17
C GLU A 411 -18.17 -65.60 -43.87
N ASP A 412 -19.07 -64.65 -44.14
CA ASP A 412 -19.79 -63.69 -43.30
C ASP A 412 -20.75 -64.31 -42.27
N ASP A 413 -21.08 -63.60 -41.17
CA ASP A 413 -22.43 -63.01 -41.00
C ASP A 413 -22.60 -62.18 -39.70
N LYS A 414 -23.62 -61.32 -39.73
CA LYS A 414 -24.07 -60.32 -38.73
C LYS A 414 -24.95 -60.90 -37.60
N ASP A 415 -25.06 -60.14 -36.49
CA ASP A 415 -26.30 -59.67 -35.81
C ASP A 415 -26.05 -59.46 -34.29
N LYS A 416 -26.20 -58.24 -33.71
CA LYS A 416 -27.41 -57.49 -33.26
C LYS A 416 -28.15 -58.08 -32.03
N MET A 417 -28.11 -57.37 -30.89
CA MET A 417 -29.25 -56.73 -30.19
C MET A 417 -28.98 -56.43 -28.70
N ASP A 418 -28.95 -55.12 -28.39
CA ASP A 418 -29.65 -54.33 -27.36
C ASP A 418 -29.88 -54.80 -25.89
N VAL A 419 -29.23 -54.05 -24.98
CA VAL A 419 -29.72 -53.21 -23.84
C VAL A 419 -30.80 -53.75 -22.86
N ASP A 420 -30.45 -53.88 -21.57
CA ASP A 420 -31.06 -53.05 -20.49
C ASP A 420 -30.30 -53.08 -19.13
N ASP A 421 -30.26 -51.88 -18.54
CA ASP A 421 -30.20 -51.39 -17.13
C ASP A 421 -29.60 -52.21 -15.96
N ASP A 422 -28.70 -51.57 -15.17
CA ASP A 422 -28.75 -51.61 -13.69
C ASP A 422 -27.80 -50.56 -13.06
N GLN A 423 -28.31 -49.35 -12.78
CA GLN A 423 -27.69 -48.40 -11.85
C GLN A 423 -27.96 -48.79 -10.39
N GLY A 424 -27.08 -49.59 -9.78
CA GLY A 424 -27.28 -50.02 -8.39
C GLY A 424 -26.06 -50.36 -7.51
N LYS A 425 -24.81 -50.32 -8.01
CA LYS A 425 -23.67 -50.93 -7.29
C LYS A 425 -22.36 -50.14 -7.20
N VAL A 426 -22.42 -48.81 -7.06
CA VAL A 426 -21.20 -47.99 -6.84
C VAL A 426 -21.19 -47.26 -5.48
N LYS A 427 -22.34 -47.12 -4.80
CA LYS A 427 -22.41 -46.40 -3.51
C LYS A 427 -21.89 -47.17 -2.28
N GLU A 428 -21.55 -48.45 -2.40
CA GLU A 428 -21.13 -49.26 -1.24
C GLU A 428 -19.61 -49.47 -1.11
N ARG A 429 -18.80 -48.97 -2.06
CA ARG A 429 -17.33 -49.14 -2.04
C ARG A 429 -16.52 -47.91 -1.62
N VAL A 430 -17.16 -46.75 -1.51
CA VAL A 430 -16.47 -45.49 -1.13
C VAL A 430 -16.44 -45.26 0.39
N MET A 431 -17.35 -45.88 1.17
CA MET A 431 -17.39 -45.72 2.64
C MET A 431 -16.37 -46.57 3.44
N LYS A 432 -15.36 -47.18 2.82
CA LYS A 432 -14.45 -48.13 3.52
C LYS A 432 -12.98 -47.75 3.55
N MET A 433 -12.58 -46.54 3.15
CA MET A 433 -11.16 -46.17 3.07
C MET A 433 -10.72 -44.96 3.91
N GLU A 434 -11.61 -44.32 4.68
CA GLU A 434 -11.29 -43.18 5.59
C GLU A 434 -11.28 -43.55 7.09
N LYS A 435 -10.95 -44.80 7.42
CA LYS A 435 -10.66 -45.21 8.80
C LYS A 435 -9.48 -46.15 8.83
N ARG A 436 -8.26 -45.59 8.70
CA ARG A 436 -6.97 -46.17 9.14
C ARG A 436 -5.83 -45.22 8.74
N HIS A 437 -5.48 -44.26 9.58
CA HIS A 437 -4.09 -43.95 9.96
C HIS A 437 -4.03 -42.74 10.89
N SER A 438 -4.32 -43.01 12.16
CA SER A 438 -3.90 -42.19 13.30
C SER A 438 -3.38 -43.16 14.36
N GLN A 439 -2.07 -43.44 14.34
CA GLN A 439 -1.22 -43.89 15.45
C GLN A 439 0.13 -44.43 14.93
N SER A 440 1.24 -43.75 15.27
CA SER A 440 2.34 -44.31 16.08
C SER A 440 3.57 -43.40 16.02
N LYS A 441 4.36 -43.48 17.09
CA LYS A 441 5.45 -42.60 17.50
C LYS A 441 6.64 -43.50 17.85
N VAL A 442 7.88 -43.01 17.69
CA VAL A 442 9.10 -43.29 18.50
C VAL A 442 10.30 -44.05 17.85
N LYS A 443 11.42 -43.29 17.75
CA LYS A 443 12.90 -43.54 17.92
C LYS A 443 13.70 -44.60 17.13
N SER A 444 14.88 -44.16 16.65
CA SER A 444 16.17 -44.85 16.85
C SER A 444 17.39 -43.89 16.76
N LYS A 445 18.55 -44.36 17.21
CA LYS A 445 19.79 -43.65 17.65
C LYS A 445 21.00 -43.99 16.73
N LEU A 446 22.14 -43.31 17.01
CA LEU A 446 23.58 -43.59 16.71
C LEU A 446 24.14 -42.97 15.41
N GLY A 447 25.36 -42.40 15.31
CA GLY A 447 26.55 -42.30 16.18
C GLY A 447 27.63 -41.36 15.55
N LYS A 448 28.69 -41.03 16.31
CA LYS A 448 29.73 -39.99 16.07
C LYS A 448 30.83 -40.40 15.06
N HIS A 449 31.46 -39.43 14.38
CA HIS A 449 32.94 -39.33 14.21
C HIS A 449 33.43 -37.90 13.82
N LYS A 450 34.72 -37.64 14.06
CA LYS A 450 35.44 -36.37 14.32
C LYS A 450 36.12 -35.66 13.12
N VAL A 451 36.01 -34.31 13.10
CA VAL A 451 37.04 -33.22 13.06
C VAL A 451 38.03 -33.05 11.88
N SER A 452 38.05 -31.85 11.28
CA SER A 452 39.27 -31.04 11.00
C SER A 452 38.96 -29.53 10.85
N ARG A 453 39.90 -28.65 11.24
CA ARG A 453 39.77 -27.22 11.59
C ARG A 453 40.17 -26.22 10.47
N GLY A 454 39.52 -25.04 10.46
CA GLY A 454 40.10 -23.71 10.14
C GLY A 454 39.21 -22.80 9.26
N PRO A 455 39.26 -21.44 9.36
CA PRO A 455 39.38 -20.57 10.53
C PRO A 455 38.15 -19.63 10.74
N LYS A 456 37.76 -19.47 12.01
CA LYS A 456 37.04 -18.35 12.68
C LYS A 456 35.99 -17.53 11.88
N GLN A 457 34.74 -17.99 11.93
CA GLN A 457 33.56 -17.11 12.00
C GLN A 457 33.62 -16.29 13.29
N MET A 458 33.31 -14.99 13.23
CA MET A 458 33.03 -14.20 14.43
C MET A 458 31.72 -14.70 15.04
N ASP A 459 31.84 -15.31 16.22
CA ASP A 459 30.71 -15.71 17.04
C ASP A 459 29.92 -14.47 17.49
N ASN A 460 28.63 -14.42 17.12
CA ASN A 460 27.65 -13.48 17.67
C ASN A 460 27.31 -13.86 19.12
N THR A 461 28.11 -13.40 20.07
CA THR A 461 27.65 -13.19 21.45
C THR A 461 26.88 -11.86 21.54
N PRO A 462 25.73 -11.79 22.24
CA PRO A 462 25.01 -10.54 22.41
C PRO A 462 25.74 -9.66 23.44
N SER A 463 26.74 -8.92 23.00
CA SER A 463 27.37 -7.87 23.80
C SER A 463 26.60 -6.56 23.64
N SER A 464 25.99 -6.11 24.74
CA SER A 464 25.43 -4.77 24.98
C SER A 464 24.74 -4.11 23.78
N GLN A 465 23.42 -4.22 23.70
CA GLN A 465 22.60 -3.32 22.90
C GLN A 465 22.87 -1.88 23.34
N SER A 466 23.71 -1.15 22.59
CA SER A 466 23.67 0.30 22.61
C SER A 466 22.31 0.71 22.04
N LEU A 467 21.44 1.27 22.87
CA LEU A 467 20.15 1.82 22.43
C LEU A 467 20.42 2.80 21.27
N ALA A 468 19.79 2.56 20.12
CA ALA A 468 19.84 3.48 18.99
C ALA A 468 19.33 4.85 19.43
N CYS A 469 20.01 5.92 19.01
CA CYS A 469 19.60 7.27 19.37
C CYS A 469 18.42 7.70 18.49
N GLU A 470 17.28 8.00 19.09
CA GLU A 470 16.16 8.58 18.37
C GLU A 470 16.50 10.04 17.99
N ILE A 471 16.33 10.39 16.72
CA ILE A 471 16.55 11.76 16.24
C ILE A 471 15.52 12.65 16.93
N SER A 472 16.00 13.64 17.69
CA SER A 472 15.11 14.53 18.43
C SER A 472 14.32 15.40 17.45
N SER A 473 13.07 15.70 17.78
CA SER A 473 12.26 16.69 17.04
C SER A 473 12.92 18.07 16.93
N SER A 474 13.94 18.39 17.74
CA SER A 474 14.74 19.60 17.61
C SER A 474 15.76 19.53 16.47
N GLU A 475 16.17 18.34 16.06
CA GLU A 475 17.14 18.07 14.99
C GLU A 475 16.44 17.89 13.62
N VAL A 476 15.16 18.26 13.54
CA VAL A 476 14.30 18.02 12.41
C VAL A 476 13.73 19.33 11.89
N THR A 477 13.93 19.61 10.61
CA THR A 477 13.27 20.70 9.88
C THR A 477 12.19 20.10 8.98
N ILE A 478 10.95 20.55 9.14
CA ILE A 478 9.81 20.10 8.34
C ILE A 478 9.56 21.12 7.22
N LEU A 479 9.54 20.65 5.98
CA LEU A 479 9.25 21.44 4.79
C LEU A 479 7.84 21.10 4.32
N GLU A 480 6.94 22.05 4.49
CA GLU A 480 5.53 21.88 4.14
C GLU A 480 5.17 22.69 2.90
N GLY A 481 4.25 22.15 2.11
CA GLY A 481 3.57 22.94 1.09
C GLY A 481 3.08 22.14 -0.11
N HIS A 482 3.56 20.93 -0.34
CA HIS A 482 3.04 20.08 -1.41
C HIS A 482 1.59 19.66 -1.14
N GLY A 483 0.77 19.68 -2.19
CA GLY A 483 -0.65 19.35 -2.11
C GLY A 483 -0.98 17.87 -2.31
N SER A 484 0.02 17.05 -2.65
CA SER A 484 -0.10 15.61 -2.89
C SER A 484 1.20 14.90 -2.52
N GLU A 485 1.22 13.57 -2.63
CA GLU A 485 2.36 12.71 -2.31
C GLU A 485 3.65 13.19 -3.00
N ILE A 486 4.78 13.01 -2.33
CA ILE A 486 6.09 13.44 -2.83
C ILE A 486 6.85 12.17 -3.22
N PHE A 487 7.08 12.02 -4.52
CA PHE A 487 7.69 10.81 -5.08
C PHE A 487 9.21 10.88 -5.11
N ALA A 488 9.76 12.08 -5.28
CA ALA A 488 11.20 12.26 -5.43
C ALA A 488 11.76 13.45 -4.64
N CYS A 489 12.99 13.33 -4.13
CA CYS A 489 13.80 14.42 -3.62
C CYS A 489 15.29 14.26 -3.92
N ALA A 490 15.95 15.37 -4.23
CA ALA A 490 17.40 15.37 -4.47
C ALA A 490 18.04 16.68 -4.01
N TRP A 491 19.13 16.55 -3.26
CA TRP A 491 19.99 17.68 -2.91
C TRP A 491 20.77 18.16 -4.13
N SER A 492 20.89 19.47 -4.26
CA SER A 492 21.79 20.07 -5.23
C SER A 492 23.25 19.76 -4.86
N PRO A 493 24.09 19.39 -5.84
CA PRO A 493 25.53 19.22 -5.62
C PRO A 493 26.24 20.49 -5.13
N ALA A 494 25.62 21.66 -5.26
CA ALA A 494 26.13 22.93 -4.73
C ALA A 494 25.87 23.14 -3.23
N GLY A 495 25.06 22.28 -2.58
CA GLY A 495 25.05 22.11 -1.11
C GLY A 495 24.00 22.87 -0.30
N SER A 496 23.17 23.74 -0.88
CA SER A 496 22.20 24.57 -0.13
C SER A 496 20.73 24.46 -0.59
N LEU A 497 20.49 23.72 -1.67
CA LEU A 497 19.18 23.58 -2.28
C LEU A 497 18.75 22.12 -2.24
N LEU A 498 17.48 21.89 -1.88
CA LEU A 498 16.81 20.61 -1.98
C LEU A 498 15.72 20.73 -3.04
N ALA A 499 15.66 19.80 -3.99
CA ALA A 499 14.54 19.69 -4.93
C ALA A 499 13.59 18.59 -4.48
N SER A 500 12.29 18.77 -4.72
CA SER A 500 11.28 17.74 -4.55
C SER A 500 10.26 17.74 -5.68
N GLY A 501 9.72 16.58 -6.00
CA GLY A 501 8.70 16.37 -7.03
C GLY A 501 7.49 15.65 -6.45
N SER A 502 6.29 16.14 -6.78
CA SER A 502 5.03 15.67 -6.20
C SER A 502 3.96 15.38 -7.24
N GLY A 503 2.97 14.58 -6.85
CA GLY A 503 1.71 14.38 -7.57
C GLY A 503 0.83 15.63 -7.68
N ASP A 504 1.17 16.72 -6.98
CA ASP A 504 0.46 18.01 -7.13
C ASP A 504 0.80 18.76 -8.43
N SER A 505 1.52 18.08 -9.35
CA SER A 505 2.02 18.65 -10.60
C SER A 505 3.00 19.82 -10.39
N THR A 506 3.64 19.87 -9.23
CA THR A 506 4.71 20.83 -8.93
C THR A 506 5.99 20.12 -8.51
N ALA A 507 7.11 20.72 -8.89
CA ALA A 507 8.37 20.50 -8.20
C ALA A 507 8.69 21.74 -7.36
N ARG A 508 9.42 21.58 -6.26
CA ARG A 508 9.80 22.69 -5.39
C ARG A 508 11.30 22.67 -5.15
N ILE A 509 11.90 23.85 -5.16
CA ILE A 509 13.29 24.04 -4.76
C ILE A 509 13.28 24.77 -3.42
N TRP A 510 13.74 24.08 -2.39
CA TRP A 510 13.82 24.56 -1.02
C TRP A 510 15.23 25.05 -0.73
N LYS A 511 15.34 26.28 -0.27
CA LYS A 511 16.59 26.80 0.28
C LYS A 511 16.68 26.42 1.75
N VAL A 512 17.47 25.38 2.04
CA VAL A 512 17.66 24.90 3.42
C VAL A 512 18.81 25.68 4.05
N PRO A 513 18.60 26.37 5.18
CA PRO A 513 19.66 27.16 5.82
C PRO A 513 20.87 26.32 6.24
N ASP A 514 22.06 26.91 6.11
CA ASP A 514 23.29 26.35 6.66
C ASP A 514 23.29 26.52 8.19
N GLY A 515 23.04 25.45 8.94
CA GLY A 515 23.00 25.46 10.40
C GLY A 515 22.31 24.24 11.01
N PRO A 516 22.18 24.20 12.35
CA PRO A 516 21.29 23.26 13.03
C PRO A 516 19.86 23.42 12.55
N SER A 517 19.20 22.30 12.27
CA SER A 517 17.74 22.25 12.28
C SER A 517 17.20 22.79 13.61
N CYS A 518 16.14 23.57 13.55
CA CYS A 518 15.48 24.15 14.73
C CYS A 518 13.97 24.18 14.48
N LYS A 519 13.19 23.90 15.52
CA LYS A 519 11.71 23.81 15.49
C LYS A 519 11.02 25.07 14.96
N ASP A 520 11.68 26.21 15.02
CA ASP A 520 11.11 27.52 14.66
C ASP A 520 11.38 27.94 13.20
N VAL A 521 12.09 27.13 12.41
CA VAL A 521 12.33 27.44 11.00
C VAL A 521 11.22 26.81 10.15
N GLN A 522 10.02 27.38 10.21
CA GLN A 522 9.11 27.28 9.07
C GLN A 522 9.81 27.98 7.90
N ILE A 523 10.12 27.24 6.83
CA ILE A 523 10.70 27.85 5.63
C ILE A 523 9.68 28.85 5.08
N LEU A 524 10.00 30.13 5.21
CA LEU A 524 9.20 31.24 4.68
C LEU A 524 8.92 31.02 3.19
N PRO A 525 7.75 31.46 2.66
CA PRO A 525 7.41 31.33 1.24
C PRO A 525 8.47 31.92 0.29
N SER A 526 9.28 32.88 0.75
CA SER A 526 10.39 33.49 0.00
C SER A 526 11.59 32.56 -0.22
N ASN A 527 11.66 31.42 0.47
CA ASN A 527 12.76 30.47 0.43
C ASN A 527 12.41 29.20 -0.39
N VAL A 528 11.27 29.21 -1.07
CA VAL A 528 10.79 28.10 -1.89
C VAL A 528 10.43 28.59 -3.28
N HIS A 529 11.07 28.02 -4.31
CA HIS A 529 10.68 28.23 -5.69
C HIS A 529 9.70 27.12 -6.11
N ILE A 530 8.49 27.50 -6.51
CA ILE A 530 7.45 26.56 -6.96
C ILE A 530 7.50 26.44 -8.49
N LEU A 531 7.88 25.26 -8.96
CA LEU A 531 8.01 24.91 -10.38
C LEU A 531 6.70 24.30 -10.87
N LYS A 532 5.84 25.14 -11.46
CA LYS A 532 4.53 24.71 -11.96
C LYS A 532 4.66 24.04 -13.32
N HIS A 533 4.35 22.76 -13.39
CA HIS A 533 4.37 21.98 -14.63
C HIS A 533 3.07 22.14 -15.42
N PHE A 534 2.05 22.77 -14.82
CA PHE A 534 0.77 23.07 -15.45
C PHE A 534 0.30 24.51 -15.17
N LYS A 535 -0.37 25.14 -16.16
CA LYS A 535 -0.90 26.51 -16.09
C LYS A 535 -2.42 26.62 -16.36
N GLY A 536 -3.17 25.51 -16.46
CA GLY A 536 -4.60 25.51 -16.82
C GLY A 536 -5.59 25.29 -15.65
N ARG A 537 -6.91 25.32 -15.94
CA ARG A 537 -7.98 24.99 -14.97
C ARG A 537 -8.02 23.47 -14.70
N ALA A 538 -8.42 23.10 -13.49
CA ALA A 538 -8.18 21.81 -12.81
C ALA A 538 -8.85 20.53 -13.38
N ASN A 539 -9.07 20.40 -14.71
CA ASN A 539 -9.79 19.26 -15.29
C ASN A 539 -9.07 18.53 -16.44
N GLU A 540 -7.73 18.60 -16.55
CA GLU A 540 -6.99 17.84 -17.58
C GLU A 540 -5.88 16.97 -16.97
N LYS A 541 -6.04 15.64 -17.12
CA LYS A 541 -5.11 14.50 -16.95
C LYS A 541 -3.85 14.72 -16.08
N CYS A 542 -3.74 13.91 -15.00
CA CYS A 542 -2.58 13.68 -14.11
C CYS A 542 -1.21 14.11 -14.70
N LYS A 543 -0.53 15.08 -14.07
CA LYS A 543 0.75 15.66 -14.53
C LYS A 543 1.82 15.60 -13.44
N ASP A 544 1.86 14.48 -12.76
CA ASP A 544 2.69 14.25 -11.59
C ASP A 544 4.16 14.38 -11.96
N VAL A 545 4.95 14.98 -11.06
CA VAL A 545 6.40 14.99 -11.21
C VAL A 545 6.93 13.68 -10.64
N THR A 546 7.35 12.79 -11.53
CA THR A 546 7.71 11.40 -11.23
C THR A 546 9.18 11.23 -10.86
N THR A 547 10.06 12.04 -11.46
CA THR A 547 11.51 11.97 -11.26
C THR A 547 12.14 13.34 -11.41
N LEU A 548 13.28 13.55 -10.76
CA LEU A 548 14.05 14.78 -10.87
C LEU A 548 15.55 14.50 -10.72
N ASP A 549 16.37 15.33 -11.35
CA ASP A 549 17.83 15.21 -11.25
C ASP A 549 18.54 16.55 -11.47
N TRP A 550 19.57 16.80 -10.67
CA TRP A 550 20.42 17.98 -10.79
C TRP A 550 21.59 17.70 -11.72
N ASN A 551 22.02 18.69 -12.51
CA ASN A 551 23.32 18.57 -13.16
C ASN A 551 24.46 18.62 -12.13
N ASP A 552 25.65 18.10 -12.48
CA ASP A 552 26.80 17.96 -11.57
C ASP A 552 27.21 19.28 -10.88
N GLY A 553 26.99 20.42 -11.55
CA GLY A 553 27.26 21.76 -11.01
C GLY A 553 26.13 22.38 -10.19
N GLY A 554 24.95 21.77 -10.14
CA GLY A 554 23.76 22.31 -9.46
C GLY A 554 23.16 23.56 -10.11
N SER A 555 23.54 23.87 -11.35
CA SER A 555 23.09 25.05 -12.09
C SER A 555 21.79 24.84 -12.87
N LEU A 556 21.35 23.59 -13.05
CA LEU A 556 20.09 23.22 -13.70
C LEU A 556 19.46 22.03 -12.98
N LEU A 557 18.14 22.07 -12.86
CA LEU A 557 17.32 20.95 -12.41
C LEU A 557 16.50 20.43 -13.59
N ALA A 558 16.55 19.14 -13.85
CA ALA A 558 15.65 18.49 -14.79
C ALA A 558 14.56 17.73 -14.04
N THR A 559 13.34 17.75 -14.56
CA THR A 559 12.19 17.04 -14.01
C THR A 559 11.54 16.22 -15.12
N GLY A 560 11.15 15.00 -14.78
CA GLY A 560 10.35 14.11 -15.62
C GLY A 560 8.92 14.09 -15.08
N CYS A 561 7.96 14.08 -15.99
CA CYS A 561 6.55 14.13 -15.64
C CYS A 561 5.77 12.96 -16.23
N TYR A 562 4.62 12.70 -15.61
CA TYR A 562 3.65 11.71 -16.05
C TYR A 562 3.06 12.05 -17.44
N ASP A 563 3.08 13.32 -17.83
CA ASP A 563 2.63 13.81 -19.14
C ASP A 563 3.60 13.48 -20.31
N GLY A 564 4.73 12.82 -20.02
CA GLY A 564 5.76 12.48 -21.01
C GLY A 564 6.68 13.64 -21.39
N GLN A 565 6.61 14.77 -20.68
CA GLN A 565 7.51 15.90 -20.91
C GLN A 565 8.60 15.94 -19.86
N ALA A 566 9.86 16.08 -20.31
CA ALA A 566 10.95 16.48 -19.44
C ALA A 566 11.07 18.01 -19.46
N ARG A 567 11.28 18.63 -18.31
CA ARG A 567 11.42 20.09 -18.20
C ARG A 567 12.72 20.43 -17.49
N VAL A 568 13.35 21.52 -17.92
CA VAL A 568 14.62 21.97 -17.36
C VAL A 568 14.44 23.36 -16.77
N TRP A 569 14.88 23.50 -15.53
CA TRP A 569 14.64 24.66 -14.68
C TRP A 569 15.96 25.27 -14.21
N SER A 570 15.98 26.58 -14.02
CA SER A 570 17.02 27.23 -13.25
C SER A 570 16.81 27.00 -11.74
N PRO A 571 17.85 27.14 -10.91
CA PRO A 571 17.73 27.05 -9.45
C PRO A 571 16.80 28.11 -8.87
N ASP A 572 16.66 29.26 -9.56
CA ASP A 572 15.75 30.36 -9.23
C ASP A 572 14.28 30.08 -9.64
N GLY A 573 14.04 28.92 -10.24
CA GLY A 573 12.72 28.41 -10.62
C GLY A 573 12.18 28.88 -11.96
N GLU A 574 13.04 29.40 -12.84
CA GLU A 574 12.66 29.76 -14.21
C GLU A 574 12.71 28.52 -15.12
N LEU A 575 11.64 28.30 -15.89
CA LEU A 575 11.61 27.25 -16.91
C LEU A 575 12.52 27.64 -18.09
N ARG A 576 13.59 26.87 -18.31
CA ARG A 576 14.52 27.08 -19.42
C ARG A 576 14.10 26.38 -20.69
N SER A 577 13.67 25.13 -20.59
CA SER A 577 13.29 24.33 -21.75
C SER A 577 12.26 23.26 -21.41
N THR A 578 11.47 22.87 -22.40
CA THR A 578 10.51 21.76 -22.34
C THR A 578 10.79 20.80 -23.47
N LEU A 579 11.02 19.55 -23.10
CA LEU A 579 11.43 18.44 -23.95
C LEU A 579 10.24 17.49 -24.10
N ALA A 580 9.50 17.63 -25.19
CA ALA A 580 8.29 16.87 -25.45
C ALA A 580 8.51 15.93 -26.63
N LYS A 581 8.76 14.65 -26.34
CA LYS A 581 8.88 13.60 -27.37
C LYS A 581 8.42 12.22 -26.88
N HIS A 582 8.45 11.96 -25.58
CA HIS A 582 7.89 10.72 -25.05
C HIS A 582 6.37 10.70 -25.21
N GLU A 583 5.83 9.52 -25.46
CA GLU A 583 4.39 9.29 -25.63
C GLU A 583 3.73 8.74 -24.35
N GLY A 584 4.49 8.62 -23.27
CA GLY A 584 4.02 8.16 -21.96
C GLY A 584 4.86 8.73 -20.81
N ALA A 585 4.47 8.41 -19.57
CA ALA A 585 5.13 8.91 -18.37
C ALA A 585 6.64 8.64 -18.37
N ILE A 586 7.42 9.62 -17.92
CA ILE A 586 8.86 9.46 -17.72
C ILE A 586 9.07 8.88 -16.33
N PHE A 587 9.75 7.75 -16.18
CA PHE A 587 10.00 7.13 -14.86
C PHE A 587 11.38 7.43 -14.30
N SER A 588 12.37 7.61 -15.16
CA SER A 588 13.73 7.92 -14.72
C SER A 588 14.38 8.93 -15.67
N LEU A 589 15.10 9.87 -15.10
CA LEU A 589 15.72 11.00 -15.79
C LEU A 589 17.08 11.28 -15.15
N LYS A 590 18.14 11.35 -15.95
CA LYS A 590 19.51 11.61 -15.45
C LYS A 590 20.39 12.45 -16.34
N TRP A 591 21.10 13.39 -15.74
CA TRP A 591 22.18 14.11 -16.41
C TRP A 591 23.41 13.23 -16.56
N ASN A 592 24.14 13.42 -17.66
CA ASN A 592 25.48 12.87 -17.75
C ASN A 592 26.46 13.75 -16.95
N LYS A 593 27.63 13.19 -16.60
CA LYS A 593 28.60 13.86 -15.72
C LYS A 593 29.13 15.18 -16.28
N LYS A 594 29.24 15.31 -17.60
CA LYS A 594 29.67 16.55 -18.26
C LYS A 594 28.55 17.60 -18.37
N GLY A 595 27.29 17.21 -18.25
CA GLY A 595 26.12 18.07 -18.42
C GLY A 595 25.79 18.43 -19.87
N ASP A 596 26.41 17.77 -20.85
CA ASP A 596 26.10 17.97 -22.28
C ASP A 596 24.94 17.11 -22.79
N PHE A 597 24.55 16.06 -22.03
CA PHE A 597 23.36 15.26 -22.32
C PHE A 597 22.47 15.05 -21.10
N LEU A 598 21.17 14.96 -21.38
CA LEU A 598 20.14 14.48 -20.46
C LEU A 598 19.55 13.19 -21.02
N LEU A 599 19.38 12.17 -20.18
CA LEU A 599 18.77 10.88 -20.56
C LEU A 599 17.43 10.74 -19.86
N SER A 600 16.40 10.34 -20.59
CA SER A 600 15.08 9.99 -20.05
C SER A 600 14.68 8.58 -20.46
N GLY A 601 14.07 7.84 -19.53
CA GLY A 601 13.42 6.55 -19.76
C GLY A 601 11.93 6.64 -19.45
N SER A 602 11.10 6.03 -20.29
CA SER A 602 9.64 6.19 -20.24
C SER A 602 8.89 4.86 -20.35
N VAL A 603 7.62 4.90 -19.94
CA VAL A 603 6.60 3.88 -20.18
C VAL A 603 6.40 3.58 -21.66
N ASP A 604 6.72 4.54 -22.54
CA ASP A 604 6.66 4.35 -23.99
C ASP A 604 7.70 3.36 -24.55
N LYS A 605 8.47 2.71 -23.67
CA LYS A 605 9.47 1.67 -23.97
C LYS A 605 10.72 2.23 -24.65
N THR A 606 10.88 3.55 -24.66
CA THR A 606 12.01 4.22 -25.29
C THR A 606 12.87 4.97 -24.28
N THR A 607 14.17 4.99 -24.54
CA THR A 607 15.07 5.96 -23.89
C THR A 607 15.41 7.07 -24.88
N ILE A 608 15.40 8.31 -24.42
CA ILE A 608 15.77 9.47 -25.24
C ILE A 608 16.98 10.17 -24.63
N VAL A 609 17.96 10.46 -25.49
CA VAL A 609 19.08 11.32 -25.17
C VAL A 609 18.82 12.70 -25.77
N TRP A 610 18.86 13.72 -24.92
CA TRP A 610 18.63 15.12 -25.25
C TRP A 610 19.96 15.86 -25.24
N ASP A 611 20.19 16.70 -26.25
CA ASP A 611 21.36 17.59 -26.28
C ASP A 611 21.06 18.85 -25.47
N THR A 612 21.92 19.20 -24.52
CA THR A 612 21.66 20.33 -23.60
C THR A 612 22.05 21.68 -24.21
N ASN A 613 22.79 21.68 -25.32
CA ASN A 613 23.12 22.92 -26.05
C ASN A 613 21.95 23.36 -26.93
N THR A 614 21.29 22.41 -27.60
CA THR A 614 20.17 22.70 -28.52
C THR A 614 18.80 22.46 -27.90
N TRP A 615 18.72 21.69 -26.82
CA TRP A 615 17.48 21.18 -26.21
C TRP A 615 16.63 20.31 -27.15
N GLU A 616 17.26 19.68 -28.13
CA GLU A 616 16.59 18.79 -29.06
C GLU A 616 16.89 17.32 -28.75
N CYS A 617 16.00 16.43 -29.20
CA CYS A 617 16.25 15.00 -29.13
C CYS A 617 17.41 14.65 -30.06
N LYS A 618 18.53 14.22 -29.47
CA LYS A 618 19.71 13.76 -30.20
C LYS A 618 19.49 12.36 -30.76
N GLN A 619 18.95 11.47 -29.94
CA GLN A 619 18.70 10.09 -30.33
C GLN A 619 17.61 9.47 -29.45
N GLN A 620 16.79 8.63 -30.06
CA GLN A 620 15.79 7.80 -29.37
C GLN A 620 16.14 6.33 -29.61
N PHE A 621 16.16 5.55 -28.54
CA PHE A 621 16.45 4.12 -28.58
C PHE A 621 15.17 3.35 -28.24
N LYS A 622 14.78 2.42 -29.11
CA LYS A 622 13.56 1.62 -29.01
C LYS A 622 13.92 0.13 -28.97
N PHE A 623 14.65 -0.29 -27.94
CA PHE A 623 15.11 -1.67 -27.80
C PHE A 623 14.27 -2.50 -26.84
N HIS A 624 13.61 -1.86 -25.87
CA HIS A 624 12.78 -2.55 -24.90
C HIS A 624 11.40 -2.88 -25.46
N SER A 625 10.83 -4.00 -25.02
CA SER A 625 9.47 -4.42 -25.37
C SER A 625 8.42 -4.02 -24.34
N ALA A 626 8.86 -3.54 -23.17
CA ALA A 626 8.02 -3.13 -22.05
C ALA A 626 8.51 -1.78 -21.44
N PRO A 627 7.77 -1.18 -20.49
CA PRO A 627 8.15 0.07 -19.84
C PRO A 627 9.57 0.06 -19.26
N ILE A 628 10.27 1.19 -19.34
CA ILE A 628 11.59 1.37 -18.74
C ILE A 628 11.42 1.93 -17.33
N PHE A 629 11.97 1.25 -16.34
CA PHE A 629 11.90 1.71 -14.95
C PHE A 629 13.07 2.61 -14.58
N ASP A 630 14.28 2.24 -14.99
CA ASP A 630 15.48 2.94 -14.54
C ASP A 630 16.56 3.01 -15.62
N ILE A 631 17.36 4.06 -15.51
CA ILE A 631 18.45 4.39 -16.42
C ILE A 631 19.66 4.86 -15.63
N ASP A 632 20.85 4.61 -16.17
CA ASP A 632 22.09 5.06 -15.54
C ASP A 632 23.24 5.25 -16.51
N TRP A 633 23.96 6.36 -16.37
CA TRP A 633 25.11 6.68 -17.22
C TRP A 633 26.36 5.94 -16.74
N LYS A 634 26.98 5.18 -17.65
CA LYS A 634 28.32 4.61 -17.46
C LYS A 634 29.41 5.68 -17.62
N ASN A 635 29.22 6.54 -18.60
CA ASN A 635 30.11 7.66 -18.93
C ASN A 635 29.30 8.71 -19.70
N ASN A 636 29.95 9.72 -20.27
CA ASN A 636 29.24 10.81 -20.94
C ASN A 636 28.49 10.40 -22.22
N CYS A 637 28.70 9.20 -22.77
CA CYS A 637 28.07 8.76 -24.03
C CYS A 637 27.55 7.32 -23.99
N THR A 638 27.70 6.58 -22.89
CA THR A 638 27.25 5.19 -22.74
C THR A 638 26.41 5.09 -21.49
N PHE A 639 25.27 4.41 -21.59
CA PHE A 639 24.33 4.24 -20.48
C PHE A 639 23.73 2.83 -20.49
N ALA A 640 23.11 2.45 -19.38
CA ALA A 640 22.28 1.26 -19.26
C ALA A 640 20.82 1.67 -19.06
N SER A 641 19.91 0.85 -19.57
CA SER A 641 18.47 0.94 -19.32
C SER A 641 17.93 -0.42 -18.92
N CYS A 642 17.02 -0.45 -17.95
CA CYS A 642 16.35 -1.67 -17.51
C CYS A 642 14.82 -1.51 -17.55
N SER A 643 14.13 -2.64 -17.69
CA SER A 643 12.71 -2.64 -18.04
C SER A 643 11.96 -3.81 -17.43
N ALA A 644 10.63 -3.70 -17.45
CA ALA A 644 9.68 -4.77 -17.21
C ALA A 644 9.80 -5.96 -18.19
N ASP A 645 10.59 -5.85 -19.27
CA ASP A 645 10.84 -6.96 -20.20
C ASP A 645 11.94 -7.95 -19.71
N ASN A 646 12.40 -7.79 -18.47
CA ASN A 646 13.44 -8.58 -17.82
C ASN A 646 14.85 -8.38 -18.43
N MET A 647 15.01 -7.42 -19.35
CA MET A 647 16.25 -7.16 -20.07
C MET A 647 16.92 -5.88 -19.58
N ILE A 648 18.24 -5.86 -19.75
CA ILE A 648 19.05 -4.65 -19.55
C ILE A 648 19.84 -4.40 -20.82
N TYR A 649 19.66 -3.23 -21.42
CA TYR A 649 20.43 -2.82 -22.60
C TYR A 649 21.49 -1.80 -22.23
N VAL A 650 22.70 -2.01 -22.73
CA VAL A 650 23.78 -1.02 -22.68
C VAL A 650 23.86 -0.35 -24.05
N CYS A 651 23.63 0.95 -24.07
CA CYS A 651 23.49 1.75 -25.28
C CYS A 651 24.57 2.82 -25.33
N LYS A 652 24.98 3.20 -26.53
CA LYS A 652 25.92 4.29 -26.75
C LYS A 652 25.36 5.31 -27.73
N VAL A 653 25.52 6.58 -27.38
CA VAL A 653 25.08 7.72 -28.19
C VAL A 653 25.82 7.71 -29.53
N GLY A 654 25.05 7.74 -30.62
CA GLY A 654 25.52 7.65 -32.00
C GLY A 654 25.45 6.24 -32.60
N GLU A 655 25.23 5.21 -31.80
CA GLU A 655 25.11 3.83 -32.28
C GLU A 655 23.64 3.41 -32.37
N THR A 656 23.27 2.70 -33.43
CA THR A 656 21.88 2.29 -33.71
C THR A 656 21.51 0.94 -33.12
N CYS A 657 22.49 0.20 -32.58
CA CYS A 657 22.32 -1.08 -31.92
C CYS A 657 22.84 -0.99 -30.48
N PRO A 658 22.29 -1.79 -29.55
CA PRO A 658 22.85 -1.86 -28.20
C PRO A 658 24.26 -2.45 -28.25
N LEU A 659 25.18 -1.90 -27.43
CA LEU A 659 26.52 -2.46 -27.22
C LEU A 659 26.45 -3.84 -26.57
N LYS A 660 25.48 -4.01 -25.66
CA LYS A 660 25.27 -5.26 -24.93
C LYS A 660 23.80 -5.37 -24.54
N ALA A 661 23.30 -6.60 -24.57
CA ALA A 661 22.01 -6.97 -24.01
C ALA A 661 22.27 -8.02 -22.93
N PHE A 662 21.90 -7.72 -21.68
CA PHE A 662 21.97 -8.68 -20.59
C PHE A 662 20.60 -9.30 -20.39
N SER A 663 20.57 -10.63 -20.44
CA SER A 663 19.40 -11.45 -20.12
C SER A 663 19.75 -12.40 -18.98
N GLY A 664 18.83 -12.60 -18.05
CA GLY A 664 19.05 -13.51 -16.92
C GLY A 664 18.15 -13.30 -15.72
N HIS A 665 17.50 -12.13 -15.60
CA HIS A 665 16.40 -11.95 -14.65
C HIS A 665 15.15 -12.69 -15.12
N LYS A 666 14.34 -13.14 -14.17
CA LYS A 666 13.10 -13.91 -14.43
C LYS A 666 11.84 -13.07 -14.33
N ALA A 667 11.96 -11.87 -13.80
CA ALA A 667 10.89 -10.89 -13.66
C ALA A 667 11.45 -9.49 -13.92
N GLU A 668 10.61 -8.48 -13.71
CA GLU A 668 10.88 -7.09 -14.03
C GLU A 668 12.16 -6.58 -13.35
N VAL A 669 12.94 -5.75 -14.05
CA VAL A 669 14.18 -5.17 -13.51
C VAL A 669 13.92 -3.75 -13.02
N ASN A 670 13.85 -3.60 -11.70
CA ASN A 670 13.46 -2.36 -11.02
C ASN A 670 14.52 -1.27 -11.09
N ALA A 671 15.79 -1.62 -10.93
CA ALA A 671 16.88 -0.66 -10.95
C ALA A 671 18.15 -1.25 -11.55
N ALA A 672 18.92 -0.39 -12.23
CA ALA A 672 20.24 -0.71 -12.75
C ALA A 672 21.19 0.46 -12.49
N LYS A 673 22.34 0.19 -11.86
CA LYS A 673 23.29 1.23 -11.43
C LYS A 673 24.72 0.81 -11.72
N TRP A 674 25.45 1.66 -12.43
CA TRP A 674 26.87 1.49 -12.65
C TRP A 674 27.64 1.76 -11.38
N ASP A 675 28.72 1.03 -11.22
CA ASP A 675 29.60 1.17 -10.09
C ASP A 675 30.47 2.45 -10.21
N PRO A 676 31.05 2.97 -9.12
CA PRO A 676 31.88 4.18 -9.17
C PRO A 676 33.10 4.08 -10.09
N THR A 677 33.63 2.87 -10.34
CA THR A 677 34.73 2.64 -11.27
C THR A 677 34.28 2.54 -12.73
N GLN A 678 32.96 2.47 -12.97
CA GLN A 678 32.33 2.36 -14.28
C GLN A 678 32.77 1.11 -15.05
N THR A 679 33.00 0.01 -14.35
CA THR A 679 33.39 -1.30 -14.91
C THR A 679 32.31 -2.37 -14.75
N LEU A 680 31.50 -2.27 -13.70
CA LEU A 680 30.46 -3.21 -13.31
C LEU A 680 29.10 -2.52 -13.29
N LEU A 681 28.07 -3.27 -13.66
CA LEU A 681 26.68 -2.86 -13.54
C LEU A 681 25.99 -3.76 -12.51
N ALA A 682 25.32 -3.18 -11.53
CA ALA A 682 24.41 -3.93 -10.67
C ALA A 682 22.99 -3.75 -11.15
N SER A 683 22.17 -4.79 -11.02
CA SER A 683 20.72 -4.72 -11.22
C SER A 683 19.96 -5.47 -10.14
N CYS A 684 18.71 -5.07 -9.93
CA CYS A 684 17.78 -5.77 -9.05
C CYS A 684 16.42 -5.97 -9.71
N SER A 685 15.69 -6.98 -9.26
CA SER A 685 14.47 -7.43 -9.90
C SER A 685 13.44 -7.95 -8.89
N ASP A 686 12.20 -8.02 -9.36
CA ASP A 686 11.09 -8.69 -8.67
C ASP A 686 11.30 -10.20 -8.52
N ASP A 687 12.27 -10.79 -9.25
CA ASP A 687 12.64 -12.19 -9.07
C ASP A 687 13.35 -12.50 -7.73
N GLY A 688 13.50 -11.47 -6.88
CA GLY A 688 14.17 -11.55 -5.58
C GLY A 688 15.70 -11.63 -5.68
N THR A 689 16.27 -11.38 -6.87
CA THR A 689 17.71 -11.47 -7.11
C THR A 689 18.34 -10.13 -7.46
N ALA A 690 19.57 -9.94 -7.00
CA ALA A 690 20.44 -8.87 -7.47
C ALA A 690 21.61 -9.48 -8.25
N LYS A 691 21.90 -8.93 -9.43
CA LYS A 691 22.93 -9.46 -10.34
C LYS A 691 23.98 -8.42 -10.65
N ILE A 692 25.23 -8.88 -10.79
CA ILE A 692 26.37 -8.06 -11.18
C ILE A 692 26.81 -8.46 -12.58
N TRP A 693 26.97 -7.48 -13.46
CA TRP A 693 27.28 -7.67 -14.87
C TRP A 693 28.60 -6.99 -15.22
N SER A 694 29.31 -7.60 -16.17
CA SER A 694 30.46 -7.00 -16.83
C SER A 694 30.23 -6.94 -18.33
N LEU A 695 30.73 -5.91 -19.00
CA LEU A 695 30.67 -5.84 -20.47
C LEU A 695 31.54 -6.90 -21.16
N LYS A 696 32.52 -7.46 -20.44
CA LYS A 696 33.46 -8.46 -20.97
C LYS A 696 32.84 -9.87 -21.04
N GLU A 697 31.86 -10.13 -20.20
CA GLU A 697 31.24 -11.46 -20.07
C GLU A 697 29.79 -11.41 -20.57
N ASP A 698 29.28 -12.55 -21.04
CA ASP A 698 27.89 -12.67 -21.49
C ASP A 698 26.93 -13.04 -20.35
N LYS A 699 27.47 -13.62 -19.27
CA LYS A 699 26.73 -13.97 -18.06
C LYS A 699 27.00 -12.97 -16.95
N TYR A 700 26.13 -12.95 -15.96
CA TYR A 700 26.37 -12.24 -14.71
C TYR A 700 27.60 -12.84 -14.00
N LEU A 701 28.39 -11.98 -13.36
CA LEU A 701 29.51 -12.35 -12.50
C LEU A 701 29.02 -12.93 -11.17
N HIS A 702 28.01 -12.29 -10.58
CA HIS A 702 27.42 -12.68 -9.30
C HIS A 702 25.89 -12.67 -9.39
N ASP A 703 25.28 -13.61 -8.68
CA ASP A 703 23.83 -13.75 -8.53
C ASP A 703 23.50 -13.92 -7.05
N PHE A 704 23.00 -12.83 -6.46
CA PHE A 704 22.66 -12.73 -5.04
C PHE A 704 21.18 -13.07 -4.84
N ARG A 705 20.90 -14.11 -4.05
CA ARG A 705 19.54 -14.68 -3.87
C ARG A 705 19.09 -14.78 -2.41
N ASP A 706 19.71 -14.00 -1.53
CA ASP A 706 19.40 -14.07 -0.09
C ASP A 706 18.15 -13.28 0.31
N HIS A 707 17.60 -12.45 -0.57
CA HIS A 707 16.31 -11.80 -0.35
C HIS A 707 15.16 -12.78 -0.59
N SER A 708 14.11 -12.69 0.24
CA SER A 708 12.96 -13.60 0.16
C SER A 708 11.83 -13.09 -0.73
N LYS A 709 11.89 -11.80 -1.08
CA LYS A 709 10.91 -11.08 -1.88
C LYS A 709 11.60 -10.12 -2.85
N GLU A 710 10.81 -9.36 -3.59
CA GLU A 710 11.20 -8.40 -4.63
C GLU A 710 12.25 -7.41 -4.12
N ILE A 711 13.22 -7.04 -4.96
CA ILE A 711 14.24 -6.04 -4.63
C ILE A 711 13.95 -4.75 -5.39
N TYR A 712 13.62 -3.68 -4.66
CA TYR A 712 13.19 -2.41 -5.26
C TYR A 712 14.33 -1.48 -5.62
N THR A 713 15.41 -1.44 -4.82
CA THR A 713 16.47 -0.47 -5.03
C THR A 713 17.86 -1.00 -4.68
N ILE A 714 18.85 -0.44 -5.38
CA ILE A 714 20.26 -0.75 -5.22
C ILE A 714 21.10 0.52 -5.23
N ARG A 715 22.14 0.54 -4.39
CA ARG A 715 23.12 1.63 -4.37
C ARG A 715 24.52 1.09 -4.16
N TRP A 716 25.47 1.63 -4.90
CA TRP A 716 26.89 1.41 -4.64
C TRP A 716 27.38 2.35 -3.56
N ARG A 717 28.24 1.85 -2.68
CA ARG A 717 29.01 2.68 -1.77
C ARG A 717 29.91 3.61 -2.58
N PRO A 718 29.91 4.93 -2.34
CA PRO A 718 30.78 5.85 -3.07
C PRO A 718 32.24 5.53 -2.78
N ILE A 719 33.08 5.59 -3.81
CA ILE A 719 34.54 5.43 -3.72
C ILE A 719 35.14 6.77 -4.13
N GLY A 720 35.81 7.45 -3.20
CA GLY A 720 36.39 8.79 -3.42
C GLY A 720 37.64 9.03 -2.56
N PRO A 721 38.32 10.19 -2.73
CA PRO A 721 39.54 10.51 -1.97
C PRO A 721 39.32 10.58 -0.45
N CYS A 722 38.07 10.72 0.01
CA CYS A 722 37.70 10.72 1.43
C CYS A 722 37.37 9.32 1.99
N THR A 723 37.30 8.28 1.15
CA THR A 723 36.97 6.91 1.58
C THR A 723 38.26 6.07 1.64
N ASN A 724 38.75 5.77 2.83
CA ASN A 724 39.99 5.01 3.05
C ASN A 724 39.89 3.50 2.73
N THR A 725 38.91 3.05 1.96
CA THR A 725 38.66 1.63 1.70
C THR A 725 38.56 1.33 0.22
N SER A 726 39.35 0.37 -0.26
CA SER A 726 39.32 -0.17 -1.62
C SER A 726 38.14 -1.11 -1.89
N ASN A 727 37.50 -1.64 -0.84
CA ASN A 727 36.46 -2.65 -0.99
C ASN A 727 35.15 -2.03 -1.48
N GLN A 728 34.66 -2.60 -2.57
CA GLN A 728 33.42 -2.18 -3.20
C GLN A 728 32.23 -2.88 -2.56
N VAL A 729 31.32 -2.08 -2.02
CA VAL A 729 30.12 -2.56 -1.33
C VAL A 729 28.88 -2.14 -2.09
N LEU A 730 27.96 -3.09 -2.28
CA LEU A 730 26.62 -2.83 -2.81
C LEU A 730 25.58 -2.99 -1.70
N ALA A 731 24.64 -2.07 -1.61
CA ALA A 731 23.45 -2.21 -0.78
C ALA A 731 22.24 -2.56 -1.66
N THR A 732 21.44 -3.52 -1.21
CA THR A 732 20.16 -3.93 -1.83
C THR A 732 19.04 -3.82 -0.79
N ALA A 733 17.88 -3.33 -1.19
CA ALA A 733 16.71 -3.20 -0.31
C ALA A 733 15.46 -3.80 -0.95
N SER A 734 14.65 -4.47 -0.12
CA SER A 734 13.60 -5.38 -0.58
C SER A 734 12.26 -5.16 0.11
N TYR A 735 11.21 -5.65 -0.54
CA TYR A 735 9.88 -5.82 0.02
C TYR A 735 9.85 -6.76 1.25
N ASP A 736 10.89 -7.57 1.46
CA ASP A 736 11.03 -8.42 2.66
C ASP A 736 11.41 -7.64 3.94
N SER A 737 11.42 -6.30 3.88
CA SER A 737 11.78 -5.40 4.99
C SER A 737 13.26 -5.46 5.40
N THR A 738 14.11 -6.13 4.62
CA THR A 738 15.55 -6.23 4.90
C THR A 738 16.38 -5.42 3.92
N ILE A 739 17.56 -5.01 4.39
CA ILE A 739 18.60 -4.42 3.56
C ILE A 739 19.84 -5.30 3.67
N LYS A 740 20.47 -5.62 2.55
CA LYS A 740 21.66 -6.47 2.51
C LYS A 740 22.85 -5.71 1.94
N LEU A 741 24.01 -5.91 2.55
CA LEU A 741 25.29 -5.37 2.12
C LEU A 741 26.14 -6.49 1.54
N TRP A 742 26.67 -6.28 0.33
CA TRP A 742 27.39 -7.29 -0.43
C TRP A 742 28.82 -6.84 -0.68
N ASP A 743 29.76 -7.76 -0.49
CA ASP A 743 31.12 -7.61 -0.98
C ASP A 743 31.17 -8.08 -2.43
N ILE A 744 31.50 -7.15 -3.32
CA ILE A 744 31.48 -7.38 -4.76
C ILE A 744 32.77 -8.04 -5.24
N GLU A 745 33.89 -7.89 -4.52
CA GLU A 745 35.15 -8.53 -4.88
C GLU A 745 35.08 -10.04 -4.65
N HIS A 746 34.42 -10.44 -3.57
CA HIS A 746 34.33 -11.84 -3.14
C HIS A 746 32.96 -12.47 -3.38
N GLY A 747 31.96 -11.69 -3.82
CA GLY A 747 30.62 -12.17 -4.14
C GLY A 747 29.85 -12.78 -2.97
N HIS A 748 30.05 -12.29 -1.73
CA HIS A 748 29.33 -12.81 -0.56
C HIS A 748 28.63 -11.70 0.24
N LEU A 749 27.61 -12.11 1.00
CA LEU A 749 26.87 -11.25 1.92
C LEU A 749 27.77 -10.83 3.08
N LEU A 750 27.97 -9.52 3.27
CA LEU A 750 28.69 -8.95 4.41
C LEU A 750 27.81 -8.88 5.65
N CYS A 751 26.60 -8.33 5.49
CA CYS A 751 25.70 -8.07 6.59
C CYS A 751 24.24 -7.95 6.10
N SER A 752 23.30 -8.37 6.95
CA SER A 752 21.87 -8.12 6.79
C SER A 752 21.44 -7.12 7.85
N LEU A 753 21.04 -5.92 7.42
CA LEU A 753 20.54 -4.86 8.27
C LEU A 753 19.04 -5.08 8.45
N ASN A 754 18.68 -5.62 9.62
CA ASN A 754 17.31 -5.95 9.97
C ASN A 754 16.83 -4.94 11.03
N GLY A 755 15.72 -4.25 10.75
CA GLY A 755 15.14 -3.28 11.69
C GLY A 755 13.82 -2.70 11.23
N HIS A 756 13.63 -2.58 9.91
CA HIS A 756 12.35 -2.21 9.33
C HIS A 756 11.29 -3.31 9.52
N LYS A 757 10.04 -2.87 9.63
CA LYS A 757 8.85 -3.73 9.81
C LYS A 757 8.02 -3.87 8.54
N ASP A 758 8.35 -3.09 7.52
CA ASP A 758 7.66 -3.06 6.23
C ASP A 758 8.68 -2.82 5.11
N ALA A 759 8.21 -2.87 3.87
CA ALA A 759 9.00 -2.73 2.65
C ALA A 759 9.90 -1.49 2.64
N VAL A 760 11.15 -1.71 2.23
CA VAL A 760 12.16 -0.65 2.11
C VAL A 760 12.21 -0.17 0.67
N TYR A 761 11.75 1.06 0.42
CA TYR A 761 11.66 1.64 -0.93
C TYR A 761 12.92 2.39 -1.34
N SER A 762 13.63 2.99 -0.38
CA SER A 762 14.76 3.86 -0.69
C SER A 762 15.93 3.66 0.27
N ILE A 763 17.12 3.65 -0.30
CA ILE A 763 18.39 3.64 0.42
C ILE A 763 19.35 4.65 -0.21
N ALA A 764 20.18 5.27 0.61
CA ALA A 764 21.19 6.22 0.17
C ALA A 764 22.44 6.16 1.07
N PHE A 765 23.61 6.00 0.46
CA PHE A 765 24.88 6.10 1.18
C PHE A 765 25.20 7.56 1.51
N SER A 766 25.80 7.78 2.67
CA SER A 766 26.43 9.06 2.97
C SER A 766 27.60 9.32 1.99
N PRO A 767 27.97 10.59 1.73
CA PRO A 767 29.08 10.94 0.84
C PRO A 767 30.42 10.34 1.24
N ASN A 768 30.65 10.14 2.55
CA ASN A 768 31.85 9.45 3.08
C ASN A 768 31.74 7.90 3.01
N GLY A 769 30.59 7.37 2.60
CA GLY A 769 30.31 5.95 2.51
C GLY A 769 30.30 5.19 3.84
N GLU A 770 30.36 5.86 4.99
CA GLU A 770 30.40 5.20 6.29
C GLU A 770 29.00 4.85 6.83
N TYR A 771 27.98 5.58 6.35
CA TYR A 771 26.61 5.42 6.78
C TYR A 771 25.68 5.13 5.60
N LEU A 772 24.58 4.44 5.89
CA LEU A 772 23.49 4.21 4.95
C LEU A 772 22.19 4.70 5.58
N ALA A 773 21.48 5.58 4.88
CA ALA A 773 20.12 5.93 5.21
C ALA A 773 19.16 4.97 4.50
N SER A 774 18.10 4.56 5.18
CA SER A 774 17.01 3.78 4.59
C SER A 774 15.66 4.30 5.04
N GLY A 775 14.71 4.33 4.10
CA GLY A 775 13.33 4.69 4.33
C GLY A 775 12.38 3.57 3.95
N ALA A 776 11.39 3.32 4.80
CA ALA A 776 10.42 2.24 4.62
C ALA A 776 8.98 2.72 4.81
N LEU A 777 8.02 1.87 4.42
CA LEU A 777 6.59 2.13 4.62
C LEU A 777 6.14 2.00 6.08
N ASP A 778 6.98 1.45 6.96
CA ASP A 778 6.75 1.43 8.41
C ASP A 778 6.86 2.82 9.06
N ARG A 779 7.08 3.84 8.24
CA ARG A 779 7.20 5.26 8.59
C ARG A 779 8.48 5.58 9.36
N SER A 780 9.45 4.67 9.35
CA SER A 780 10.74 4.85 9.99
C SER A 780 11.85 5.12 8.98
N LEU A 781 12.69 6.09 9.31
CA LEU A 781 13.99 6.30 8.70
C LEU A 781 15.05 5.71 9.62
N HIS A 782 15.97 4.94 9.07
CA HIS A 782 17.08 4.34 9.80
C HIS A 782 18.42 4.77 9.21
N ILE A 783 19.37 5.14 10.07
CA ILE A 783 20.76 5.38 9.70
C ILE A 783 21.62 4.25 10.26
N TRP A 784 22.29 3.54 9.37
CA TRP A 784 23.12 2.37 9.67
C TRP A 784 24.59 2.69 9.56
N SER A 785 25.40 2.21 10.50
CA SER A 785 26.86 2.20 10.39
C SER A 785 27.29 1.01 9.54
N ILE A 786 27.93 1.27 8.40
CA ILE A 786 28.39 0.22 7.47
C ILE A 786 29.52 -0.62 8.10
N LYS A 787 30.39 0.03 8.88
CA LYS A 787 31.53 -0.65 9.52
C LYS A 787 31.10 -1.60 10.64
N GLU A 788 30.06 -1.21 11.39
CA GLU A 788 29.61 -1.95 12.58
C GLU A 788 28.37 -2.81 12.30
N GLY A 789 27.69 -2.60 11.17
CA GLY A 789 26.47 -3.32 10.80
C GLY A 789 25.30 -3.08 11.77
N ARG A 790 25.26 -1.91 12.41
CA ARG A 790 24.25 -1.59 13.44
C ARG A 790 23.52 -0.29 13.16
N LEU A 791 22.30 -0.20 13.71
CA LEU A 791 21.50 1.02 13.72
C LEU A 791 22.16 2.08 14.61
N VAL A 792 22.39 3.27 14.06
CA VAL A 792 23.01 4.41 14.74
C VAL A 792 21.94 5.39 15.20
N LYS A 793 21.11 5.87 14.25
CA LYS A 793 19.99 6.76 14.52
C LYS A 793 18.70 6.25 13.87
N THR A 794 17.57 6.58 14.48
CA THR A 794 16.23 6.30 13.92
C THR A 794 15.33 7.51 14.05
N TYR A 795 14.43 7.69 13.10
CA TYR A 795 13.39 8.71 13.16
C TYR A 795 12.06 8.12 12.69
N GLN A 796 11.01 8.33 13.46
CA GLN A 796 9.65 7.92 13.12
C GLN A 796 8.88 9.16 12.63
N GLY A 797 8.53 9.20 11.35
CA GLY A 797 7.75 10.29 10.77
C GLY A 797 6.25 9.98 10.68
N PRO A 798 5.46 10.91 10.12
CA PRO A 798 4.00 10.79 10.06
C PRO A 798 3.51 9.75 9.05
N GLY A 799 4.30 9.46 8.01
CA GLY A 799 3.87 8.68 6.84
C GLY A 799 4.93 7.71 6.31
N GLY A 800 4.59 6.95 5.27
CA GLY A 800 5.54 6.06 4.59
C GLY A 800 6.63 6.86 3.87
N ILE A 801 7.83 6.31 3.72
CA ILE A 801 8.94 7.02 3.08
C ILE A 801 9.16 6.50 1.66
N PHE A 802 9.07 7.40 0.66
CA PHE A 802 9.31 7.05 -0.75
C PHE A 802 10.76 7.21 -1.17
N GLU A 803 11.40 8.34 -0.82
CA GLU A 803 12.80 8.59 -1.16
C GLU A 803 13.57 9.17 0.03
N VAL A 804 14.82 8.75 0.17
CA VAL A 804 15.80 9.31 1.10
C VAL A 804 17.05 9.76 0.34
N CYS A 805 17.60 10.92 0.68
CA CYS A 805 18.85 11.39 0.09
C CYS A 805 19.72 12.18 1.07
N TRP A 806 21.04 12.03 0.92
CA TRP A 806 22.03 12.80 1.67
C TRP A 806 22.37 14.08 0.94
N ASN A 807 22.66 15.14 1.71
CA ASN A 807 23.32 16.30 1.15
C ASN A 807 24.81 16.01 0.86
N ARG A 808 25.47 16.92 0.15
CA ARG A 808 26.87 16.76 -0.27
C ARG A 808 27.85 16.63 0.90
N GLU A 809 27.63 17.34 1.99
CA GLU A 809 28.52 17.33 3.15
C GLU A 809 28.32 16.08 4.03
N GLY A 810 27.18 15.40 3.89
CA GLY A 810 26.84 14.22 4.68
C GLY A 810 26.38 14.54 6.10
N ASP A 811 26.04 15.79 6.39
CA ASP A 811 25.52 16.24 7.69
C ASP A 811 24.00 16.38 7.69
N LYS A 812 23.30 16.22 6.55
CA LYS A 812 21.84 16.27 6.48
C LYS A 812 21.26 15.15 5.61
N VAL A 813 20.12 14.62 6.06
CA VAL A 813 19.33 13.61 5.36
C VAL A 813 17.95 14.16 5.09
N ALA A 814 17.53 14.17 3.83
CA ALA A 814 16.16 14.49 3.45
C ALA A 814 15.37 13.19 3.24
N ALA A 815 14.09 13.20 3.63
CA ALA A 815 13.17 12.11 3.41
C ALA A 815 11.78 12.65 3.01
N CYS A 816 11.20 12.04 1.98
CA CYS A 816 9.85 12.33 1.50
C CYS A 816 8.84 11.41 2.18
N PHE A 817 7.91 12.01 2.93
CA PHE A 817 6.86 11.28 3.62
C PHE A 817 5.54 11.37 2.85
N SER A 818 4.84 10.25 2.73
CA SER A 818 3.46 10.17 2.27
C SER A 818 2.54 9.91 3.44
N ASP A 819 1.72 10.89 3.81
CA ASP A 819 0.66 10.68 4.80
C ASP A 819 -0.64 10.29 4.08
N LYS A 820 -1.27 9.19 4.52
CA LYS A 820 -2.57 8.72 4.02
C LYS A 820 -3.69 8.91 5.05
N MET A 821 -3.37 9.39 6.26
CA MET A 821 -4.30 9.29 7.39
C MET A 821 -4.79 10.65 7.91
N LEU A 822 -4.20 11.77 7.51
CA LEU A 822 -4.65 13.09 7.93
C LEU A 822 -4.52 14.08 6.77
N PHE A 823 -5.41 15.08 6.71
CA PHE A 823 -5.27 16.30 5.90
C PHE A 823 -4.04 17.16 6.29
N LEU A 824 -3.00 16.55 6.88
CA LEU A 824 -1.74 17.18 7.21
C LEU A 824 -0.82 17.03 6.01
N ASN A 825 -0.45 18.19 5.47
CA ASN A 825 0.54 18.48 4.44
C ASN A 825 1.50 17.32 4.12
N ASN A 826 1.62 16.96 2.84
CA ASN A 826 2.71 16.08 2.40
C ASN A 826 4.04 16.79 2.70
N ILE A 827 4.83 16.19 3.61
CA ILE A 827 6.01 16.83 4.18
C ILE A 827 7.30 16.23 3.64
N ILE A 828 8.30 17.09 3.52
CA ILE A 828 9.70 16.66 3.41
C ILE A 828 10.35 16.95 4.74
N THR A 829 11.01 15.96 5.31
CA THR A 829 11.72 16.15 6.56
C THR A 829 13.21 16.19 6.27
N VAL A 830 13.88 17.26 6.70
CA VAL A 830 15.34 17.37 6.69
C VAL A 830 15.84 17.14 8.11
N MET A 831 16.55 16.04 8.30
CA MET A 831 17.16 15.64 9.56
C MET A 831 18.62 16.03 9.59
N ASP A 832 19.05 16.58 10.70
CA ASP A 832 20.46 16.89 10.94
C ASP A 832 21.19 15.66 11.49
N PHE A 833 22.19 15.24 10.74
CA PHE A 833 23.08 14.12 11.02
C PHE A 833 24.48 14.64 11.39
N ARG A 834 24.56 15.55 12.35
CA ARG A 834 25.82 15.80 13.07
C ARG A 834 25.96 14.79 14.21
N MET A 835 27.13 14.15 14.27
CA MET A 835 27.53 13.21 15.32
C MET A 835 28.15 13.95 16.50
#